data_AF-A0A4S3M0R2-F1
#
_entry.id   AF-A0A4S3M0R2-F1
#
_cell.length_a   1.000
_cell.length_b   1.000
_cell.length_c   1.000
_cell.angle_alpha   90.00
_cell.angle_beta   90.00
_cell.angle_gamma   90.00
#
_symmetry.space_group_name_H-M   'P 1'
#
loop_
_entity.id
_entity.type
_entity.pdbx_description
1 polymer ?
#
loop_
_entity_poly.entity_id
_entity_poly.type
_entity_poly.pdbx_seq_one_letter_code
_entity_poly.pdbx_strand_id
1 'polypeptide(L)'
;MKETTNKYLIAALIIGVVFHSTALFYTLENTYDALIHLFFAEHYANSWFEPWNYKWYTGFTVMGYPPLVHQVIALFSFVGGLKFGMFFTAIIAVILFITGVYRFSLLITANRKAAGYAALLAVFSSSFLETLHIFGQLPSIIGISILMHALPEIYLFIKTGKKRFYFRAISLIAVTVTSHHVTPIFGMVFFIFPLIGMVVMDVSSEKVSGYNKVNFKVFLKTFLQLFKRIVFFGVSSLMTIVICILPYWVNTKKNPITQVPIPHGSRDSFLEVTSSGLVFFVIPWGILFFLFPYFFYRYYSKRYLFFGLSFSMLFILGTGGTTPIPRLLLGDTAFNILTLDRFTLWGSIMVLPLFGEFAYRFAEVDLKQRIQEKFGAVYHRVIAALLVGVFIFLAVFTLSLGYFRPMQPQSIKMLPIINFLNQDEHDRWRFLTLGFGDQMAWLSAQTRALTVDGNYHSARRLPELTTRAVERLENSKFRGIEGIGSLQQFLAVPEKYNLKYIFSNDKFYDPLLYFSGWQRLQQLENGIMVWEKLNVPPMSGIMEKQDVALYLKVMWGTIPVLTILIAFFMNLHLIWFNALKTGNPERPEFLKFTTHYNRFRPLLLTFNQVYGFLLAGVIVISLYFIYFNNSDQVSEENVLQAYYDAIDFKEFERAHSYLVPQGGKTIAQFMLEVSVSDGILSSYAKMDSIHVEINKINDTVSMANVFTSWVTPLDKIDKEFDHRLNKIRGKWYIVPTETDTDIPVNQLFSQSQTKFFNHGRRRITTQQTYHEDVLKQPVLEVLSAKLVKLNGRYAIVGEIQNVDHVPADIVIKGTLYDQDDNALATYSARQVLKHKLMPKEISSFRVDFEGIAWLDREATIQETFDPNQFTPIELDAEPVKFNLQCAGNVATTDLYKNVTLNQLEVENKHITGRLFNYGVEEVTIPQLIYSYFNAKYELLWVDHQYLQDGIRVQRKQRFERKPENLEKLLVINTSMENVYVNGLPNKAIAGKVIPFRVPEHRRGGLQEISGSGFTFLKIELNNYIGNPK
;
A
#
# COMPACT_ATOMS: atom_id res chain seq x y z
N MET A 1 -40.44 6.46 -41.05
CA MET A 1 -39.09 7.11 -41.08
C MET A 1 -38.05 6.10 -40.61
N LYS A 2 -37.07 5.76 -41.46
CA LYS A 2 -35.92 4.92 -41.07
C LYS A 2 -35.17 5.61 -39.94
N GLU A 3 -34.97 4.94 -38.81
CA GLU A 3 -34.19 5.48 -37.71
C GLU A 3 -32.71 5.59 -38.12
N THR A 4 -32.14 6.79 -38.04
CA THR A 4 -30.72 7.03 -38.34
C THR A 4 -29.84 6.75 -37.13
N THR A 5 -28.65 6.22 -37.38
CA THR A 5 -27.65 5.96 -36.33
C THR A 5 -27.21 7.27 -35.67
N ASN A 6 -27.01 7.27 -34.36
CA ASN A 6 -26.63 8.48 -33.63
C ASN A 6 -25.15 8.81 -33.88
N LYS A 7 -24.89 9.86 -34.66
CA LYS A 7 -23.53 10.33 -34.98
C LYS A 7 -22.67 10.62 -33.75
N TYR A 8 -23.26 11.13 -32.67
CA TYR A 8 -22.52 11.48 -31.45
C TYR A 8 -22.05 10.23 -30.69
N LEU A 9 -22.84 9.15 -30.70
CA LEU A 9 -22.43 7.88 -30.10
C LEU A 9 -21.26 7.25 -30.87
N ILE A 10 -21.31 7.26 -32.20
CA ILE A 10 -20.21 6.74 -33.03
C ILE A 10 -18.93 7.56 -32.77
N ALA A 11 -19.04 8.88 -32.75
CA ALA A 11 -17.93 9.76 -32.42
C ALA A 11 -17.37 9.47 -31.02
N ALA A 12 -18.23 9.30 -30.01
CA ALA A 12 -17.81 8.96 -28.65
C ALA A 12 -17.04 7.63 -28.60
N LEU A 13 -17.50 6.61 -29.33
CA LEU A 13 -16.82 5.31 -29.38
C LEU A 13 -15.45 5.39 -30.07
N ILE A 14 -15.35 6.09 -31.21
CA ILE A 14 -14.07 6.26 -31.91
C ILE A 14 -13.09 7.05 -31.04
N ILE A 15 -13.53 8.20 -30.51
CA ILE A 15 -12.69 9.05 -29.66
C ILE A 15 -12.29 8.28 -28.40
N GLY A 16 -13.24 7.62 -27.74
CA GLY A 16 -12.97 6.84 -26.52
C GLY A 16 -11.98 5.70 -26.76
N VAL A 17 -12.15 4.90 -27.81
CA VAL A 17 -11.20 3.84 -28.11
C VAL A 17 -9.82 4.41 -28.43
N VAL A 18 -9.71 5.43 -29.29
CA VAL A 18 -8.41 6.01 -29.65
C VAL A 18 -7.73 6.66 -28.44
N PHE A 19 -8.45 7.50 -27.70
CA PHE A 19 -7.94 8.24 -26.55
C PHE A 19 -7.53 7.29 -25.42
N HIS A 20 -8.44 6.43 -24.96
CA HIS A 20 -8.15 5.54 -23.84
C HIS A 20 -7.15 4.45 -24.24
N SER A 21 -7.22 3.86 -25.43
CA SER A 21 -6.22 2.83 -25.82
C SER A 21 -4.82 3.42 -25.86
N THR A 22 -4.66 4.64 -26.38
CA THR A 22 -3.36 5.33 -26.38
C THR A 22 -2.88 5.61 -24.95
N ALA A 23 -3.76 6.11 -24.08
CA ALA A 23 -3.41 6.39 -22.68
C ALA A 23 -3.11 5.13 -21.86
N LEU A 24 -3.80 4.01 -22.12
CA LEU A 24 -3.62 2.74 -21.41
C LEU A 24 -2.17 2.23 -21.53
N PHE A 25 -1.51 2.43 -22.68
CA PHE A 25 -0.10 2.02 -22.86
C PHE A 25 0.87 2.69 -21.89
N TYR A 26 0.54 3.89 -21.40
CA TYR A 26 1.39 4.64 -20.47
C TYR A 26 0.94 4.51 -19.01
N THR A 27 -0.35 4.22 -18.78
CA THR A 27 -0.98 4.34 -17.46
C THR A 27 -1.30 2.99 -16.83
N LEU A 28 -1.82 2.02 -17.59
CA LEU A 28 -2.50 0.85 -17.01
C LEU A 28 -1.58 0.02 -16.09
N GLU A 29 -0.34 -0.21 -16.49
CA GLU A 29 0.63 -0.98 -15.68
C GLU A 29 1.12 -0.24 -14.43
N ASN A 30 0.99 1.09 -14.41
CA ASN A 30 1.39 1.95 -13.30
C ASN A 30 0.22 2.27 -12.36
N THR A 31 -0.96 1.69 -12.60
CA THR A 31 -2.12 1.85 -11.71
C THR A 31 -1.97 1.02 -10.44
N TYR A 32 -2.81 1.33 -9.45
CA TYR A 32 -2.80 0.67 -8.15
C TYR A 32 -3.25 -0.82 -8.22
N ASP A 33 -4.37 -1.14 -8.88
CA ASP A 33 -4.99 -2.48 -8.83
C ASP A 33 -4.75 -3.38 -10.06
N ALA A 34 -4.30 -2.84 -11.21
CA ALA A 34 -4.32 -3.62 -12.46
C ALA A 34 -3.44 -4.88 -12.41
N LEU A 35 -2.27 -4.81 -11.76
CA LEU A 35 -1.36 -5.96 -11.63
C LEU A 35 -1.94 -7.05 -10.71
N ILE A 36 -2.79 -6.68 -9.75
CA ILE A 36 -3.53 -7.63 -8.91
C ILE A 36 -4.52 -8.42 -9.76
N HIS A 37 -5.24 -7.75 -10.66
CA HIS A 37 -6.17 -8.41 -11.59
C HIS A 37 -5.44 -9.33 -12.57
N LEU A 38 -4.22 -8.96 -12.97
CA LEU A 38 -3.35 -9.79 -13.80
C LEU A 38 -2.91 -11.06 -13.09
N PHE A 39 -2.56 -10.97 -11.80
CA PHE A 39 -2.25 -12.11 -10.95
C PHE A 39 -3.44 -13.09 -10.82
N PHE A 40 -4.65 -12.59 -10.57
CA PHE A 40 -5.84 -13.46 -10.54
C PHE A 40 -6.12 -14.10 -11.90
N ALA A 41 -5.89 -13.38 -13.00
CA ALA A 41 -6.05 -13.95 -14.33
C ALA A 41 -5.04 -15.06 -14.62
N GLU A 42 -3.80 -14.93 -14.15
CA GLU A 42 -2.78 -15.98 -14.26
C GLU A 42 -3.21 -17.28 -13.56
N HIS A 43 -3.82 -17.16 -12.37
CA HIS A 43 -4.38 -18.30 -11.67
C HIS A 43 -5.42 -19.04 -12.52
N TYR A 44 -6.35 -18.33 -13.17
CA TYR A 44 -7.34 -18.97 -14.04
C TYR A 44 -6.71 -19.54 -15.32
N ALA A 45 -5.68 -18.90 -15.88
CA ALA A 45 -4.99 -19.39 -17.07
C ALA A 45 -4.30 -20.74 -16.83
N ASN A 46 -3.77 -20.97 -15.63
CA ASN A 46 -3.03 -22.19 -15.28
C ASN A 46 -3.85 -23.21 -14.46
N SER A 47 -4.85 -22.78 -13.71
CA SER A 47 -5.54 -23.59 -12.70
C SER A 47 -7.02 -23.22 -12.55
N TRP A 48 -7.74 -23.19 -13.68
CA TRP A 48 -9.12 -22.69 -13.81
C TRP A 48 -10.12 -23.11 -12.72
N PHE A 49 -10.11 -24.39 -12.33
CA PHE A 49 -11.05 -24.97 -11.36
C PHE A 49 -10.48 -25.14 -9.95
N GLU A 50 -9.22 -24.76 -9.71
CA GLU A 50 -8.60 -24.86 -8.39
C GLU A 50 -8.99 -23.60 -7.57
N PRO A 51 -9.73 -23.73 -6.46
CA PRO A 51 -10.07 -22.60 -5.60
C PRO A 51 -8.90 -22.07 -4.78
N TRP A 52 -7.82 -22.84 -4.64
CA TRP A 52 -6.69 -22.52 -3.77
C TRP A 52 -5.49 -21.98 -4.55
N ASN A 53 -4.92 -20.86 -4.11
CA ASN A 53 -3.70 -20.31 -4.66
C ASN A 53 -2.63 -20.23 -3.56
N TYR A 54 -1.48 -20.85 -3.81
CA TYR A 54 -0.38 -20.94 -2.84
C TYR A 54 0.56 -19.73 -2.82
N LYS A 55 0.49 -18.85 -3.83
CA LYS A 55 1.53 -17.86 -4.12
C LYS A 55 1.60 -16.76 -3.06
N TRP A 56 0.50 -16.42 -2.40
CA TRP A 56 0.44 -15.38 -1.35
C TRP A 56 0.01 -15.94 0.00
N TYR A 57 0.47 -15.29 1.08
CA TYR A 57 0.04 -15.52 2.47
C TYR A 57 0.08 -16.98 2.93
N THR A 58 1.01 -17.79 2.41
CA THR A 58 1.10 -19.26 2.61
C THR A 58 -0.05 -20.09 2.02
N GLY A 59 -0.96 -19.44 1.28
CA GLY A 59 -2.10 -20.08 0.65
C GLY A 59 -3.41 -19.39 1.00
N PHE A 60 -4.18 -19.03 -0.03
CA PHE A 60 -5.49 -18.42 0.13
C PHE A 60 -6.49 -18.90 -0.94
N THR A 61 -7.76 -18.60 -0.71
CA THR A 61 -8.85 -18.94 -1.62
C THR A 61 -9.15 -17.82 -2.61
N VAL A 62 -9.13 -18.13 -3.91
CA VAL A 62 -9.52 -17.17 -4.96
C VAL A 62 -11.03 -16.93 -5.00
N MET A 63 -11.82 -17.77 -4.30
CA MET A 63 -13.27 -17.58 -4.14
C MET A 63 -13.63 -16.37 -3.26
N GLY A 64 -12.64 -15.59 -2.81
CA GLY A 64 -12.83 -14.31 -2.15
C GLY A 64 -13.07 -13.12 -3.09
N TYR A 65 -12.92 -13.24 -4.42
CA TYR A 65 -13.09 -12.12 -5.36
C TYR A 65 -13.89 -12.56 -6.61
N PRO A 66 -14.93 -11.83 -7.06
CA PRO A 66 -15.71 -12.19 -8.25
C PRO A 66 -14.85 -12.47 -9.49
N PRO A 67 -15.04 -13.61 -10.16
CA PRO A 67 -14.01 -14.15 -11.04
C PRO A 67 -14.13 -13.69 -12.50
N LEU A 68 -15.26 -13.10 -12.93
CA LEU A 68 -15.58 -12.98 -14.36
C LEU A 68 -14.52 -12.17 -15.12
N VAL A 69 -14.13 -11.02 -14.59
CA VAL A 69 -13.16 -10.14 -15.27
C VAL A 69 -11.80 -10.82 -15.37
N HIS A 70 -11.37 -11.52 -14.31
CA HIS A 70 -10.11 -12.26 -14.31
C HIS A 70 -10.14 -13.44 -15.28
N GLN A 71 -11.26 -14.17 -15.34
CA GLN A 71 -11.49 -15.25 -16.29
C GLN A 71 -11.48 -14.75 -17.75
N VAL A 72 -12.03 -13.56 -18.02
CA VAL A 72 -11.99 -12.94 -19.35
C VAL A 72 -10.56 -12.56 -19.73
N ILE A 73 -9.80 -11.96 -18.80
CA ILE A 73 -8.36 -11.67 -19.02
C ILE A 73 -7.59 -12.96 -19.28
N ALA A 74 -7.86 -14.02 -18.51
CA ALA A 74 -7.23 -15.33 -18.68
C ALA A 74 -7.55 -15.95 -20.05
N LEU A 75 -8.80 -15.88 -20.51
CA LEU A 75 -9.19 -16.36 -21.84
C LEU A 75 -8.47 -15.62 -22.97
N PHE A 76 -8.37 -14.28 -22.88
CA PHE A 76 -7.62 -13.50 -23.87
C PHE A 76 -6.11 -13.66 -23.74
N SER A 77 -5.60 -14.13 -22.59
CA SER A 77 -4.18 -14.40 -22.42
C SER A 77 -3.66 -15.49 -23.33
N PHE A 78 -4.51 -16.43 -23.77
CA PHE A 78 -4.13 -17.45 -24.76
C PHE A 78 -3.92 -16.89 -26.17
N VAL A 79 -4.33 -15.64 -26.45
CA VAL A 79 -4.13 -14.99 -27.76
C VAL A 79 -2.82 -14.21 -27.81
N GLY A 80 -2.50 -13.45 -26.77
CA GLY A 80 -1.36 -12.51 -26.77
C GLY A 80 -0.62 -12.37 -25.43
N GLY A 81 -0.83 -13.30 -24.50
CA GLY A 81 -0.29 -13.25 -23.14
C GLY A 81 -1.15 -12.45 -22.17
N LEU A 82 -0.84 -12.56 -20.87
CA LEU A 82 -1.63 -11.97 -19.79
C LEU A 82 -1.82 -10.46 -19.94
N LYS A 83 -0.74 -9.72 -20.25
CA LYS A 83 -0.81 -8.26 -20.47
C LYS A 83 -1.77 -7.91 -21.61
N PHE A 84 -1.66 -8.58 -22.77
CA PHE A 84 -2.60 -8.38 -23.87
C PHE A 84 -4.05 -8.59 -23.43
N GLY A 85 -4.32 -9.67 -22.69
CA GLY A 85 -5.66 -9.96 -22.16
C GLY A 85 -6.21 -8.86 -21.26
N MET A 86 -5.36 -8.26 -20.42
CA MET A 86 -5.74 -7.15 -19.54
C MET A 86 -6.03 -5.87 -20.33
N PHE A 87 -5.14 -5.49 -21.25
CA PHE A 87 -5.33 -4.33 -22.12
C PHE A 87 -6.59 -4.46 -22.98
N PHE A 88 -6.83 -5.63 -23.57
CA PHE A 88 -8.01 -5.88 -24.39
C PHE A 88 -9.31 -5.81 -23.56
N THR A 89 -9.28 -6.36 -22.34
CA THR A 89 -10.41 -6.28 -21.41
C THR A 89 -10.69 -4.84 -20.97
N ALA A 90 -9.66 -4.02 -20.77
CA ALA A 90 -9.80 -2.59 -20.47
C ALA A 90 -10.47 -1.83 -21.63
N ILE A 91 -10.12 -2.13 -22.89
CA ILE A 91 -10.76 -1.53 -24.07
C ILE A 91 -12.24 -1.93 -24.14
N ILE A 92 -12.57 -3.21 -23.86
CA ILE A 92 -13.97 -3.66 -23.76
C ILE A 92 -14.70 -2.87 -22.67
N ALA A 93 -14.08 -2.65 -21.53
CA ALA A 93 -14.65 -1.88 -20.42
C ALA A 93 -14.96 -0.42 -20.84
N VAL A 94 -14.07 0.23 -21.61
CA VAL A 94 -14.31 1.57 -22.19
C VAL A 94 -15.54 1.58 -23.11
N ILE A 95 -15.62 0.61 -24.02
CA ILE A 95 -16.75 0.52 -24.96
C ILE A 95 -18.07 0.33 -24.19
N LEU A 96 -18.08 -0.61 -23.24
CA LEU A 96 -19.25 -0.88 -22.39
C LEU A 96 -19.61 0.35 -21.54
N PHE A 97 -18.64 1.10 -21.04
CA PHE A 97 -18.94 2.30 -20.27
C PHE A 97 -19.64 3.35 -21.13
N ILE A 98 -19.10 3.67 -22.31
CA ILE A 98 -19.65 4.68 -23.22
C ILE A 98 -21.06 4.28 -23.70
N THR A 99 -21.24 3.02 -24.12
CA THR A 99 -22.57 2.54 -24.55
C THR A 99 -23.54 2.45 -23.38
N GLY A 100 -23.05 2.13 -22.18
CA GLY A 100 -23.84 2.09 -20.95
C GLY A 100 -24.37 3.47 -20.60
N VAL A 101 -23.50 4.49 -20.57
CA VAL A 101 -23.90 5.88 -20.33
C VAL A 101 -24.89 6.35 -21.39
N TYR A 102 -24.69 6.02 -22.67
CA TYR A 102 -25.65 6.36 -23.72
C TYR A 102 -27.03 5.76 -23.45
N ARG A 103 -27.11 4.46 -23.14
CA ARG A 103 -28.39 3.77 -22.89
C ARG A 103 -29.07 4.29 -21.62
N PHE A 104 -28.32 4.51 -20.55
CA PHE A 104 -28.84 5.08 -19.32
C PHE A 104 -29.34 6.52 -19.56
N SER A 105 -28.58 7.32 -20.30
CA SER A 105 -28.97 8.69 -20.63
C SER A 105 -30.21 8.75 -21.52
N LEU A 106 -30.35 7.82 -22.46
CA LEU A 106 -31.53 7.69 -23.30
C LEU A 106 -32.78 7.33 -22.48
N LEU A 107 -32.64 6.48 -21.46
CA LEU A 107 -33.71 6.13 -20.53
C LEU A 107 -34.15 7.34 -19.69
N ILE A 108 -33.19 8.06 -19.09
CA ILE A 108 -33.47 9.22 -18.24
C ILE A 108 -34.09 10.35 -19.05
N THR A 109 -33.43 10.79 -20.13
CA THR A 109 -33.81 12.01 -20.85
C THR A 109 -34.90 11.80 -21.89
N ALA A 110 -35.10 10.54 -22.33
CA ALA A 110 -35.94 10.17 -23.47
C ALA A 110 -35.55 10.92 -24.78
N ASN A 111 -34.31 11.40 -24.89
CA ASN A 111 -33.82 12.17 -26.04
C ASN A 111 -32.50 11.61 -26.57
N ARG A 112 -32.49 11.21 -27.85
CA ARG A 112 -31.30 10.65 -28.51
C ARG A 112 -30.13 11.63 -28.59
N LYS A 113 -30.39 12.91 -28.83
CA LYS A 113 -29.32 13.91 -28.91
C LYS A 113 -28.68 14.11 -27.53
N ALA A 114 -29.49 14.31 -26.48
CA ALA A 114 -28.98 14.43 -25.11
C ALA A 114 -28.16 13.20 -24.68
N ALA A 115 -28.63 12.00 -25.00
CA ALA A 115 -27.88 10.77 -24.77
C ALA A 115 -26.55 10.70 -25.55
N GLY A 116 -26.54 11.21 -26.79
CA GLY A 116 -25.33 11.34 -27.61
C GLY A 116 -24.30 12.31 -27.01
N TYR A 117 -24.74 13.47 -26.50
CA TYR A 117 -23.87 14.39 -25.77
C TYR A 117 -23.34 13.77 -24.48
N ALA A 118 -24.18 13.04 -23.72
CA ALA A 118 -23.75 12.32 -22.52
C ALA A 118 -22.64 11.30 -22.84
N ALA A 119 -22.77 10.56 -23.94
CA ALA A 119 -21.77 9.59 -24.37
C ALA A 119 -20.42 10.25 -24.73
N LEU A 120 -20.45 11.41 -25.41
CA LEU A 120 -19.23 12.18 -25.71
C LEU A 120 -18.56 12.70 -24.44
N LEU A 121 -19.34 13.22 -23.50
CA LEU A 121 -18.81 13.73 -22.23
C LEU A 121 -18.28 12.60 -21.34
N ALA A 122 -18.89 11.41 -21.39
CA ALA A 122 -18.45 10.25 -20.63
C ALA A 122 -17.00 9.84 -20.93
N VAL A 123 -16.54 10.02 -22.18
CA VAL A 123 -15.15 9.75 -22.59
C VAL A 123 -14.14 10.52 -21.75
N PHE A 124 -14.47 11.76 -21.38
CA PHE A 124 -13.59 12.65 -20.64
C PHE A 124 -14.04 12.84 -19.18
N SER A 125 -14.90 11.96 -18.67
CA SER A 125 -15.39 12.02 -17.29
C SER A 125 -14.25 11.78 -16.30
N SER A 126 -13.90 12.77 -15.49
CA SER A 126 -12.74 12.68 -14.56
C SER A 126 -12.80 11.45 -13.66
N SER A 127 -13.97 11.12 -13.10
CA SER A 127 -14.15 9.89 -12.30
C SER A 127 -13.89 8.60 -13.06
N PHE A 128 -14.22 8.54 -14.35
CA PHE A 128 -13.93 7.37 -15.18
C PHE A 128 -12.43 7.28 -15.50
N LEU A 129 -11.80 8.41 -15.85
CA LEU A 129 -10.37 8.46 -16.10
C LEU A 129 -9.58 8.06 -14.85
N GLU A 130 -9.94 8.56 -13.68
CA GLU A 130 -9.30 8.21 -12.43
C GLU A 130 -9.45 6.71 -12.12
N THR A 131 -10.68 6.18 -12.20
CA THR A 131 -10.93 4.75 -11.92
C THR A 131 -10.15 3.82 -12.87
N LEU A 132 -9.99 4.21 -14.14
CA LEU A 132 -9.32 3.38 -15.15
C LEU A 132 -7.79 3.59 -15.17
N HIS A 133 -7.34 4.83 -15.20
CA HIS A 133 -5.95 5.21 -15.48
C HIS A 133 -5.12 5.54 -14.24
N ILE A 134 -5.74 5.69 -13.06
CA ILE A 134 -5.05 5.87 -11.78
C ILE A 134 -5.23 4.64 -10.91
N PHE A 135 -6.47 4.18 -10.69
CA PHE A 135 -6.73 3.03 -9.83
C PHE A 135 -6.67 1.68 -10.55
N GLY A 136 -7.05 1.59 -11.83
CA GLY A 136 -7.01 0.32 -12.57
C GLY A 136 -8.12 -0.67 -12.19
N GLN A 137 -9.24 -0.19 -11.63
CA GLN A 137 -10.34 -1.00 -11.09
C GLN A 137 -11.27 -1.59 -12.18
N LEU A 138 -10.74 -2.47 -13.02
CA LEU A 138 -11.47 -3.07 -14.14
C LEU A 138 -12.80 -3.76 -13.74
N PRO A 139 -12.88 -4.55 -12.65
CA PRO A 139 -14.12 -5.15 -12.18
C PRO A 139 -15.23 -4.14 -11.88
N SER A 140 -14.89 -3.05 -11.19
CA SER A 140 -15.82 -1.97 -10.86
C SER A 140 -16.39 -1.31 -12.11
N ILE A 141 -15.52 -1.00 -13.09
CA ILE A 141 -15.89 -0.37 -14.35
C ILE A 141 -16.82 -1.27 -15.17
N ILE A 142 -16.47 -2.55 -15.36
CA ILE A 142 -17.32 -3.49 -16.11
C ILE A 142 -18.66 -3.66 -15.39
N GLY A 143 -18.65 -3.83 -14.07
CA GLY A 143 -19.87 -3.94 -13.26
C GLY A 143 -20.82 -2.76 -13.46
N ILE A 144 -20.35 -1.52 -13.30
CA ILE A 144 -21.24 -0.34 -13.42
C ILE A 144 -21.70 -0.13 -14.87
N SER A 145 -20.84 -0.44 -15.84
CA SER A 145 -21.16 -0.35 -17.26
C SER A 145 -22.29 -1.30 -17.65
N ILE A 146 -22.24 -2.55 -17.21
CA ILE A 146 -23.30 -3.54 -17.46
C ILE A 146 -24.56 -3.20 -16.67
N LEU A 147 -24.45 -2.69 -15.43
CA LEU A 147 -25.60 -2.20 -14.68
C LEU A 147 -26.36 -1.12 -15.47
N MET A 148 -25.66 -0.14 -16.05
CA MET A 148 -26.28 0.90 -16.90
C MET A 148 -26.99 0.32 -18.13
N HIS A 149 -26.50 -0.78 -18.70
CA HIS A 149 -27.21 -1.51 -19.76
C HIS A 149 -28.45 -2.26 -19.27
N ALA A 150 -28.46 -2.69 -18.01
CA ALA A 150 -29.59 -3.39 -17.40
C ALA A 150 -30.75 -2.43 -17.08
N LEU A 151 -30.48 -1.19 -16.67
CA LEU A 151 -31.52 -0.22 -16.25
C LEU A 151 -32.66 -0.05 -17.27
N PRO A 152 -32.42 0.14 -18.58
CA PRO A 152 -33.51 0.24 -19.56
C PRO A 152 -34.36 -1.03 -19.65
N GLU A 153 -33.75 -2.22 -19.53
CA GLU A 153 -34.46 -3.50 -19.60
C GLU A 153 -35.33 -3.70 -18.35
N ILE A 154 -34.83 -3.32 -17.17
CA ILE A 154 -35.57 -3.33 -15.91
C ILE A 154 -36.79 -2.40 -15.99
N TYR A 155 -36.59 -1.17 -16.46
CA TYR A 155 -37.68 -0.21 -16.66
C TYR A 155 -38.79 -0.80 -17.54
N LEU A 156 -38.38 -1.35 -18.71
CA LEU A 156 -39.32 -1.88 -19.69
C LEU A 156 -40.08 -3.10 -19.15
N PHE A 157 -39.42 -3.97 -18.36
CA PHE A 157 -40.10 -5.10 -17.73
C PHE A 157 -41.16 -4.64 -16.73
N ILE A 158 -40.80 -3.76 -15.78
CA ILE A 158 -41.74 -3.34 -14.73
C ILE A 158 -42.94 -2.63 -15.36
N LYS A 159 -42.70 -1.74 -16.33
CA LYS A 159 -43.76 -0.99 -17.02
C LYS A 159 -44.65 -1.91 -17.87
N THR A 160 -44.07 -2.70 -18.77
CA THR A 160 -44.84 -3.45 -19.78
C THR A 160 -45.25 -4.86 -19.36
N GLY A 161 -44.51 -5.50 -18.46
CA GLY A 161 -44.69 -6.91 -18.08
C GLY A 161 -44.21 -7.92 -19.13
N LYS A 162 -43.57 -7.49 -20.24
CA LYS A 162 -43.10 -8.41 -21.29
C LYS A 162 -41.91 -9.25 -20.79
N LYS A 163 -42.04 -10.59 -20.85
CA LYS A 163 -41.04 -11.56 -20.35
C LYS A 163 -39.64 -11.40 -20.97
N ARG A 164 -39.53 -10.98 -22.24
CA ARG A 164 -38.23 -10.76 -22.91
C ARG A 164 -37.34 -9.75 -22.18
N PHE A 165 -37.93 -8.69 -21.62
CA PHE A 165 -37.19 -7.64 -20.91
C PHE A 165 -36.73 -8.13 -19.53
N TYR A 166 -37.54 -8.98 -18.89
CA TYR A 166 -37.17 -9.64 -17.64
C TYR A 166 -35.92 -10.51 -17.81
N PHE A 167 -35.91 -11.43 -18.78
CA PHE A 167 -34.77 -12.32 -18.99
C PHE A 167 -33.50 -11.56 -19.37
N ARG A 168 -33.60 -10.50 -20.18
CA ARG A 168 -32.46 -9.62 -20.50
C ARG A 168 -31.94 -8.90 -19.26
N ALA A 169 -32.83 -8.30 -18.47
CA ALA A 169 -32.46 -7.62 -17.23
C ALA A 169 -31.73 -8.57 -16.27
N ILE A 170 -32.30 -9.75 -16.00
CA ILE A 170 -31.67 -10.74 -15.11
C ILE A 170 -30.34 -11.24 -15.67
N SER A 171 -30.22 -11.48 -16.99
CA SER A 171 -28.93 -11.89 -17.58
C SER A 171 -27.83 -10.83 -17.43
N LEU A 172 -28.17 -9.54 -17.54
CA LEU A 172 -27.21 -8.45 -17.37
C LEU A 172 -26.85 -8.24 -15.90
N ILE A 173 -27.81 -8.42 -14.99
CA ILE A 173 -27.54 -8.43 -13.54
C ILE A 173 -26.60 -9.59 -13.18
N ALA A 174 -26.79 -10.78 -13.76
CA ALA A 174 -25.91 -11.91 -13.54
C ALA A 174 -24.45 -11.59 -13.92
N VAL A 175 -24.23 -10.98 -15.09
CA VAL A 175 -22.90 -10.51 -15.53
C VAL A 175 -22.33 -9.43 -14.58
N THR A 176 -23.19 -8.54 -14.09
CA THR A 176 -22.78 -7.50 -13.13
C THR A 176 -22.26 -8.12 -11.82
N VAL A 177 -22.98 -9.11 -11.29
CA VAL A 177 -22.64 -9.84 -10.06
C VAL A 177 -21.33 -10.59 -10.18
N THR A 178 -21.16 -11.33 -11.27
CA THR A 178 -19.97 -12.14 -11.49
C THR A 178 -18.74 -11.29 -11.83
N SER A 179 -18.95 -10.05 -12.31
CA SER A 179 -17.88 -9.05 -12.51
C SER A 179 -17.45 -8.39 -11.21
N HIS A 180 -18.39 -7.85 -10.42
CA HIS A 180 -18.09 -7.17 -9.16
C HIS A 180 -19.32 -7.20 -8.25
N HIS A 181 -19.24 -7.92 -7.13
CA HIS A 181 -20.39 -8.21 -6.26
C HIS A 181 -20.91 -7.00 -5.47
N VAL A 182 -20.07 -5.99 -5.21
CA VAL A 182 -20.48 -4.78 -4.49
C VAL A 182 -21.34 -3.86 -5.37
N THR A 183 -21.02 -3.76 -6.67
CA THR A 183 -21.78 -2.94 -7.63
C THR A 183 -23.26 -3.29 -7.72
N PRO A 184 -23.72 -4.55 -7.82
CA PRO A 184 -25.15 -4.87 -7.86
C PRO A 184 -25.82 -4.70 -6.50
N ILE A 185 -25.14 -4.93 -5.37
CA ILE A 185 -25.73 -4.74 -4.04
C ILE A 185 -26.08 -3.25 -3.84
N PHE A 186 -25.11 -2.36 -3.99
CA PHE A 186 -25.36 -0.92 -3.89
C PHE A 186 -26.08 -0.36 -5.13
N GLY A 187 -25.89 -0.97 -6.29
CA GLY A 187 -26.61 -0.64 -7.52
C GLY A 187 -28.11 -0.91 -7.41
N MET A 188 -28.51 -1.94 -6.66
CA MET A 188 -29.92 -2.17 -6.33
C MET A 188 -30.49 -0.98 -5.55
N VAL A 189 -29.75 -0.50 -4.53
CA VAL A 189 -30.16 0.62 -3.67
C VAL A 189 -30.14 1.96 -4.40
N PHE A 190 -29.05 2.28 -5.10
CA PHE A 190 -28.84 3.62 -5.66
C PHE A 190 -29.24 3.80 -7.12
N PHE A 191 -29.41 2.74 -7.91
CA PHE A 191 -29.81 2.87 -9.32
C PHE A 191 -31.16 2.20 -9.58
N ILE A 192 -31.38 0.98 -9.11
CA ILE A 192 -32.58 0.20 -9.44
C ILE A 192 -33.79 0.64 -8.61
N PHE A 193 -33.66 0.86 -7.30
CA PHE A 193 -34.76 1.39 -6.48
C PHE A 193 -35.26 2.77 -6.96
N PRO A 194 -34.38 3.76 -7.23
CA PRO A 194 -34.85 5.01 -7.79
C PRO A 194 -35.41 4.86 -9.21
N LEU A 195 -34.91 3.89 -10.00
CA LEU A 195 -35.53 3.54 -11.27
C LEU A 195 -36.95 2.98 -11.10
N ILE A 196 -37.18 2.09 -10.14
CA ILE A 196 -38.53 1.58 -9.83
C ILE A 196 -39.45 2.75 -9.46
N GLY A 197 -38.97 3.66 -8.62
CA GLY A 197 -39.69 4.89 -8.27
C GLY A 197 -40.05 5.73 -9.51
N MET A 198 -39.11 5.90 -10.44
CA MET A 198 -39.36 6.57 -11.72
C MET A 198 -40.43 5.85 -12.56
N VAL A 199 -40.38 4.52 -12.68
CA VAL A 199 -41.39 3.74 -13.42
C VAL A 199 -42.78 3.96 -12.82
N VAL A 200 -42.92 3.94 -11.49
CA VAL A 200 -44.19 4.18 -10.82
C VAL A 200 -44.69 5.61 -11.07
N MET A 201 -43.80 6.60 -11.07
CA MET A 201 -44.15 7.99 -11.39
C MET A 201 -44.60 8.15 -12.84
N ASP A 202 -43.92 7.50 -13.78
CA ASP A 202 -44.26 7.51 -15.21
C ASP A 202 -45.65 6.91 -15.46
N VAL A 203 -45.94 5.72 -14.90
CA VAL A 203 -47.25 5.07 -15.03
C VAL A 203 -48.34 5.85 -14.29
N SER A 204 -48.01 6.45 -13.14
CA SER A 204 -48.96 7.32 -12.41
C SER A 204 -49.32 8.54 -13.25
N SER A 205 -48.34 9.18 -13.89
CA SER A 205 -48.54 10.32 -14.77
C SER A 205 -49.42 9.98 -15.96
N GLU A 206 -49.29 8.79 -16.56
CA GLU A 206 -50.16 8.35 -17.65
C GLU A 206 -51.63 8.24 -17.20
N LYS A 207 -51.89 7.73 -15.99
CA LYS A 207 -53.27 7.59 -15.46
C LYS A 207 -53.98 8.92 -15.20
N VAL A 208 -53.24 9.94 -14.76
CA VAL A 208 -53.80 11.27 -14.44
C VAL A 208 -53.46 12.34 -15.48
N SER A 209 -52.88 11.92 -16.62
CA SER A 209 -52.48 12.79 -17.73
C SER A 209 -51.56 13.95 -17.31
N GLY A 210 -50.53 13.66 -16.53
CA GLY A 210 -49.45 14.61 -16.21
C GLY A 210 -48.93 14.54 -14.77
N TYR A 211 -47.63 14.82 -14.60
CA TYR A 211 -46.93 14.71 -13.30
C TYR A 211 -47.46 15.65 -12.21
N ASN A 212 -48.04 16.80 -12.57
CA ASN A 212 -48.56 17.78 -11.59
C ASN A 212 -49.75 17.23 -10.78
N LYS A 213 -50.52 16.30 -11.36
CA LYS A 213 -51.70 15.69 -10.73
C LYS A 213 -51.36 14.41 -9.96
N VAL A 214 -50.09 14.00 -9.95
CA VAL A 214 -49.64 12.80 -9.21
C VAL A 214 -49.52 13.15 -7.73
N ASN A 215 -50.51 12.72 -6.95
CA ASN A 215 -50.50 12.76 -5.49
C ASN A 215 -50.07 11.41 -4.89
N PHE A 216 -49.84 11.37 -3.58
CA PHE A 216 -49.38 10.17 -2.88
C PHE A 216 -50.36 8.98 -3.03
N LYS A 217 -51.68 9.23 -3.05
CA LYS A 217 -52.69 8.18 -3.24
C LYS A 217 -52.60 7.52 -4.62
N VAL A 218 -52.41 8.32 -5.69
CA VAL A 218 -52.23 7.82 -7.06
C VAL A 218 -50.93 7.05 -7.19
N PHE A 219 -49.85 7.56 -6.58
CA PHE A 219 -48.57 6.86 -6.52
C PHE A 219 -48.71 5.50 -5.83
N LEU A 220 -49.31 5.46 -4.63
CA LEU A 220 -49.47 4.23 -3.86
C LEU A 220 -50.36 3.21 -4.60
N LYS A 221 -51.48 3.65 -5.20
CA LYS A 221 -52.34 2.76 -6.02
C LYS A 221 -51.59 2.17 -7.21
N THR A 222 -50.73 2.96 -7.85
CA THR A 222 -49.92 2.50 -8.98
C THR A 222 -48.78 1.58 -8.54
N PHE A 223 -48.14 1.89 -7.41
CA PHE A 223 -47.15 1.04 -6.78
C PHE A 223 -47.74 -0.34 -6.47
N LEU A 224 -48.90 -0.40 -5.81
CA LEU A 224 -49.59 -1.65 -5.50
C LEU A 224 -49.96 -2.46 -6.75
N GLN A 225 -50.33 -1.78 -7.85
CA GLN A 225 -50.60 -2.46 -9.13
C GLN A 225 -49.34 -3.10 -9.73
N LEU A 226 -48.20 -2.42 -9.65
CA LEU A 226 -46.92 -2.92 -10.17
C LEU A 226 -46.19 -3.82 -9.17
N PHE A 227 -46.66 -3.89 -7.92
CA PHE A 227 -46.00 -4.53 -6.80
C PHE A 227 -45.57 -5.97 -7.10
N LYS A 228 -46.47 -6.78 -7.69
CA LYS A 228 -46.14 -8.17 -8.06
C LYS A 228 -44.93 -8.26 -9.00
N ARG A 229 -44.81 -7.35 -9.98
CA ARG A 229 -43.68 -7.32 -10.92
C ARG A 229 -42.41 -6.83 -10.26
N ILE A 230 -42.53 -5.81 -9.40
CA ILE A 230 -41.41 -5.25 -8.63
C ILE A 230 -40.82 -6.30 -7.69
N VAL A 231 -41.66 -6.96 -6.89
CA VAL A 231 -41.25 -8.01 -5.96
C VAL A 231 -40.70 -9.21 -6.71
N PHE A 232 -41.36 -9.65 -7.79
CA PHE A 232 -40.85 -10.75 -8.61
C PHE A 232 -39.46 -10.44 -9.17
N PHE A 233 -39.26 -9.25 -9.76
CA PHE A 233 -37.93 -8.83 -10.21
C PHE A 233 -36.92 -8.74 -9.06
N GLY A 234 -37.29 -8.14 -7.94
CA GLY A 234 -36.41 -7.96 -6.77
C GLY A 234 -35.94 -9.28 -6.18
N VAL A 235 -36.86 -10.23 -5.98
CA VAL A 235 -36.54 -11.58 -5.48
C VAL A 235 -35.67 -12.33 -6.47
N SER A 236 -35.99 -12.28 -7.78
CA SER A 236 -35.18 -12.95 -8.79
C SER A 236 -33.79 -12.33 -8.95
N SER A 237 -33.66 -11.01 -8.82
CA SER A 237 -32.37 -10.31 -8.78
C SER A 237 -31.54 -10.75 -7.57
N LEU A 238 -32.15 -10.79 -6.38
CA LEU A 238 -31.49 -11.28 -5.16
C LEU A 238 -31.06 -12.75 -5.29
N MET A 239 -31.92 -13.62 -5.80
CA MET A 239 -31.57 -15.01 -6.09
C MET A 239 -30.41 -15.10 -7.08
N THR A 240 -30.37 -14.24 -8.10
CA THR A 240 -29.27 -14.17 -9.06
C THR A 240 -27.96 -13.78 -8.37
N ILE A 241 -27.98 -12.78 -7.48
CA ILE A 241 -26.82 -12.36 -6.67
C ILE A 241 -26.31 -13.52 -5.81
N VAL A 242 -27.21 -14.23 -5.13
CA VAL A 242 -26.83 -15.34 -4.23
C VAL A 242 -26.30 -16.53 -5.02
N ILE A 243 -26.98 -16.95 -6.09
CA ILE A 243 -26.66 -18.17 -6.84
C ILE A 243 -25.38 -18.00 -7.68
N CYS A 244 -25.23 -16.87 -8.39
CA CYS A 244 -24.13 -16.72 -9.35
C CYS A 244 -22.74 -16.72 -8.70
N ILE A 245 -22.66 -16.29 -7.44
CA ILE A 245 -21.43 -16.25 -6.65
C ILE A 245 -21.63 -16.99 -5.32
N LEU A 246 -22.45 -18.04 -5.29
CA LEU A 246 -22.66 -18.88 -4.10
C LEU A 246 -21.33 -19.32 -3.43
N PRO A 247 -20.29 -19.73 -4.19
CA PRO A 247 -19.01 -20.09 -3.59
C PRO A 247 -18.36 -18.95 -2.80
N TYR A 248 -18.53 -17.68 -3.20
CA TYR A 248 -18.05 -16.52 -2.46
C TYR A 248 -18.75 -16.38 -1.10
N TRP A 249 -20.08 -16.55 -1.05
CA TRP A 249 -20.84 -16.45 0.20
C TRP A 249 -20.48 -17.56 1.18
N VAL A 250 -20.34 -18.79 0.69
CA VAL A 250 -19.89 -19.93 1.49
C VAL A 250 -18.48 -19.69 2.03
N ASN A 251 -17.57 -19.18 1.18
CA ASN A 251 -16.23 -18.83 1.59
C ASN A 251 -16.20 -17.73 2.65
N THR A 252 -16.93 -16.64 2.45
CA THR A 252 -16.97 -15.50 3.38
C THR A 252 -17.51 -15.91 4.76
N LYS A 253 -18.47 -16.84 4.79
CA LYS A 253 -18.98 -17.41 6.06
C LYS A 253 -17.92 -18.28 6.76
N LYS A 254 -17.13 -19.04 6.00
CA LYS A 254 -16.10 -19.94 6.55
C LYS A 254 -14.82 -19.19 6.96
N ASN A 255 -14.49 -18.15 6.21
CA ASN A 255 -13.28 -17.33 6.33
C ASN A 255 -13.69 -15.83 6.40
N PRO A 256 -14.29 -15.37 7.51
CA PRO A 256 -14.69 -13.97 7.65
C PRO A 256 -13.47 -13.04 7.70
N ILE A 257 -13.64 -11.81 7.21
CA ILE A 257 -12.60 -10.77 7.32
C ILE A 257 -12.56 -10.30 8.77
N THR A 258 -11.58 -10.78 9.53
CA THR A 258 -11.41 -10.48 10.97
C THR A 258 -10.26 -9.52 11.27
N GLN A 259 -9.57 -9.02 10.24
CA GLN A 259 -8.41 -8.16 10.38
C GLN A 259 -8.75 -6.76 10.91
N VAL A 260 -7.77 -6.13 11.55
CA VAL A 260 -7.84 -4.71 11.92
C VAL A 260 -8.04 -3.86 10.66
N PRO A 261 -8.95 -2.86 10.66
CA PRO A 261 -9.17 -2.00 9.51
C PRO A 261 -7.90 -1.31 9.03
N ILE A 262 -7.58 -1.46 7.75
CA ILE A 262 -6.46 -0.74 7.12
C ILE A 262 -6.90 0.70 6.87
N PRO A 263 -6.15 1.74 7.32
CA PRO A 263 -6.49 3.13 7.04
C PRO A 263 -6.53 3.42 5.54
N HIS A 264 -7.54 4.16 5.10
CA HIS A 264 -7.76 4.49 3.68
C HIS A 264 -8.24 5.93 3.53
N GLY A 265 -7.61 6.68 2.62
CA GLY A 265 -7.80 8.13 2.53
C GLY A 265 -9.24 8.58 2.22
N SER A 266 -10.05 7.73 1.60
CA SER A 266 -11.49 8.03 1.39
C SER A 266 -12.30 8.18 2.70
N ARG A 267 -11.74 7.77 3.84
CA ARG A 267 -12.37 7.84 5.17
C ARG A 267 -11.87 9.03 5.98
N ASP A 268 -10.83 9.72 5.52
CA ASP A 268 -10.27 10.87 6.20
C ASP A 268 -11.27 12.03 6.24
N SER A 269 -11.01 12.99 7.14
CA SER A 269 -11.60 14.32 7.03
C SER A 269 -10.92 15.08 5.89
N PHE A 270 -11.65 15.40 4.83
CA PHE A 270 -11.10 16.08 3.64
C PHE A 270 -10.73 17.55 3.91
N LEU A 271 -11.14 18.09 5.05
CA LEU A 271 -10.74 19.42 5.52
C LEU A 271 -9.40 19.40 6.25
N GLU A 272 -9.06 18.28 6.90
CA GLU A 272 -7.78 18.07 7.57
C GLU A 272 -6.74 17.53 6.59
N VAL A 273 -7.09 16.44 5.89
CA VAL A 273 -6.23 15.80 4.89
C VAL A 273 -6.69 16.23 3.48
N THR A 274 -6.29 17.44 3.09
CA THR A 274 -6.71 18.07 1.82
C THR A 274 -6.30 17.26 0.59
N SER A 275 -5.20 16.50 0.66
CA SER A 275 -4.77 15.59 -0.41
C SER A 275 -5.76 14.45 -0.64
N SER A 276 -6.32 13.88 0.43
CA SER A 276 -7.38 12.86 0.36
C SER A 276 -8.66 13.45 -0.24
N GLY A 277 -9.03 14.67 0.14
CA GLY A 277 -10.15 15.40 -0.45
C GLY A 277 -9.99 15.69 -1.94
N LEU A 278 -8.77 16.03 -2.38
CA LEU A 278 -8.48 16.26 -3.80
C LEU A 278 -8.75 15.00 -4.64
N VAL A 279 -8.18 13.86 -4.22
CA VAL A 279 -8.26 12.59 -4.96
C VAL A 279 -9.64 11.96 -4.85
N PHE A 280 -10.21 11.82 -3.65
CA PHE A 280 -11.44 11.02 -3.47
C PHE A 280 -12.74 11.81 -3.62
N PHE A 281 -12.67 13.14 -3.77
CA PHE A 281 -13.85 13.99 -3.87
C PHE A 281 -13.78 15.00 -5.01
N VAL A 282 -12.78 15.89 -5.03
CA VAL A 282 -12.73 17.02 -5.99
C VAL A 282 -12.50 16.54 -7.42
N ILE A 283 -11.51 15.67 -7.66
CA ILE A 283 -11.22 15.13 -8.99
C ILE A 283 -12.40 14.33 -9.56
N PRO A 284 -13.00 13.36 -8.84
CA PRO A 284 -14.13 12.59 -9.37
C PRO A 284 -15.32 13.47 -9.76
N TRP A 285 -15.62 14.53 -9.00
CA TRP A 285 -16.68 15.47 -9.38
C TRP A 285 -16.25 16.41 -10.51
N GLY A 286 -15.02 16.93 -10.49
CA GLY A 286 -14.47 17.80 -11.51
C GLY A 286 -15.43 18.92 -11.93
N ILE A 287 -15.71 19.04 -13.23
CA ILE A 287 -16.62 20.06 -13.77
C ILE A 287 -18.08 19.86 -13.33
N LEU A 288 -18.47 18.63 -12.96
CA LEU A 288 -19.83 18.32 -12.52
C LEU A 288 -20.17 19.12 -11.27
N PHE A 289 -19.18 19.46 -10.43
CA PHE A 289 -19.40 20.22 -9.20
C PHE A 289 -20.07 21.58 -9.48
N PHE A 290 -19.66 22.30 -10.55
CA PHE A 290 -20.26 23.57 -10.96
C PHE A 290 -21.74 23.46 -11.37
N LEU A 291 -22.22 22.26 -11.70
CA LEU A 291 -23.57 22.01 -12.18
C LEU A 291 -24.48 21.37 -11.12
N PHE A 292 -24.03 21.29 -9.86
CA PHE A 292 -24.81 20.72 -8.77
C PHE A 292 -26.21 21.33 -8.62
N PRO A 293 -26.40 22.66 -8.63
CA PRO A 293 -27.75 23.21 -8.51
C PRO A 293 -28.66 22.80 -9.66
N TYR A 294 -28.12 22.66 -10.87
CA TYR A 294 -28.85 22.10 -12.00
C TYR A 294 -29.24 20.63 -11.77
N PHE A 295 -28.32 19.81 -11.28
CA PHE A 295 -28.59 18.39 -10.99
C PHE A 295 -29.64 18.22 -9.90
N PHE A 296 -29.52 18.92 -8.76
CA PHE A 296 -30.53 18.91 -7.71
C PHE A 296 -31.88 19.40 -8.23
N TYR A 297 -31.93 20.51 -8.97
CA TYR A 297 -33.16 21.01 -9.57
C TYR A 297 -33.83 19.98 -10.48
N ARG A 298 -33.05 19.31 -11.34
CA ARG A 298 -33.61 18.31 -12.27
C ARG A 298 -34.01 17.04 -11.55
N TYR A 299 -33.20 16.51 -10.64
CA TYR A 299 -33.53 15.29 -9.92
C TYR A 299 -34.68 15.44 -8.94
N TYR A 300 -34.88 16.60 -8.32
CA TYR A 300 -36.06 16.86 -7.50
C TYR A 300 -37.31 17.23 -8.31
N SER A 301 -37.28 17.08 -9.64
CA SER A 301 -38.51 17.08 -10.43
C SER A 301 -39.35 15.83 -10.14
N LYS A 302 -40.68 15.93 -10.26
CA LYS A 302 -41.61 14.84 -9.92
C LYS A 302 -41.22 13.49 -10.55
N ARG A 303 -40.81 13.47 -11.82
CA ARG A 303 -40.40 12.24 -12.51
C ARG A 303 -39.18 11.56 -11.86
N TYR A 304 -38.20 12.34 -11.42
CA TYR A 304 -36.89 11.83 -10.98
C TYR A 304 -36.68 11.89 -9.46
N LEU A 305 -37.71 12.23 -8.68
CA LEU A 305 -37.62 12.48 -7.23
C LEU A 305 -36.77 11.44 -6.48
N PHE A 306 -36.97 10.15 -6.77
CA PHE A 306 -36.22 9.08 -6.11
C PHE A 306 -34.73 9.06 -6.49
N PHE A 307 -34.37 9.40 -7.72
CA PHE A 307 -32.97 9.65 -8.08
C PHE A 307 -32.40 10.86 -7.33
N GLY A 308 -33.21 11.89 -7.02
CA GLY A 308 -32.77 13.01 -6.18
C GLY A 308 -32.44 12.62 -4.75
N LEU A 309 -33.28 11.78 -4.14
CA LEU A 309 -33.00 11.23 -2.82
C LEU A 309 -31.75 10.35 -2.83
N SER A 310 -31.63 9.50 -3.86
CA SER A 310 -30.48 8.62 -4.03
C SER A 310 -29.17 9.38 -4.25
N PHE A 311 -29.19 10.40 -5.11
CA PHE A 311 -28.06 11.29 -5.38
C PHE A 311 -27.62 12.04 -4.12
N SER A 312 -28.58 12.53 -3.33
CA SER A 312 -28.28 13.21 -2.06
C SER A 312 -27.58 12.28 -1.07
N MET A 313 -28.03 11.02 -0.99
CA MET A 313 -27.40 10.01 -0.15
C MET A 313 -25.98 9.67 -0.62
N LEU A 314 -25.78 9.49 -1.92
CA LEU A 314 -24.44 9.24 -2.50
C LEU A 314 -23.49 10.40 -2.24
N PHE A 315 -23.96 11.65 -2.39
CA PHE A 315 -23.17 12.84 -2.09
C PHE A 315 -22.75 12.87 -0.62
N ILE A 316 -23.68 12.62 0.31
CA ILE A 316 -23.39 12.61 1.75
C ILE A 316 -22.41 11.49 2.11
N LEU A 317 -22.65 10.26 1.65
CA LEU A 317 -21.76 9.12 1.91
C LEU A 317 -20.36 9.33 1.30
N GLY A 318 -20.29 10.01 0.15
CA GLY A 318 -19.03 10.38 -0.50
C GLY A 318 -18.21 11.44 0.25
N THR A 319 -18.74 12.10 1.27
CA THR A 319 -17.96 13.06 2.09
C THR A 319 -16.96 12.40 3.04
N GLY A 320 -16.93 11.07 3.13
CA GLY A 320 -15.95 10.35 3.95
C GLY A 320 -16.11 10.66 5.45
N GLY A 321 -14.98 10.88 6.14
CA GLY A 321 -14.94 11.29 7.55
C GLY A 321 -15.18 12.79 7.75
N THR A 322 -15.32 13.58 6.67
CA THR A 322 -15.51 15.04 6.74
C THR A 322 -16.82 15.42 7.45
N THR A 323 -17.85 14.57 7.34
CA THR A 323 -19.09 14.73 8.10
C THR A 323 -19.31 13.49 8.97
N PRO A 324 -20.01 13.61 10.12
CA PRO A 324 -20.28 12.44 10.96
C PRO A 324 -21.32 11.50 10.33
N ILE A 325 -22.08 11.97 9.34
CA ILE A 325 -23.25 11.29 8.80
C ILE A 325 -22.93 9.90 8.19
N PRO A 326 -21.87 9.71 7.38
CA PRO A 326 -21.54 8.39 6.83
C PRO A 326 -21.25 7.36 7.91
N ARG A 327 -20.54 7.75 8.98
CA ARG A 327 -20.26 6.88 10.12
C ARG A 327 -21.53 6.53 10.89
N LEU A 328 -22.43 7.50 11.12
CA LEU A 328 -23.73 7.25 11.76
C LEU A 328 -24.64 6.31 10.93
N LEU A 329 -24.64 6.44 9.60
CA LEU A 329 -25.51 5.65 8.72
C LEU A 329 -25.00 4.23 8.49
N LEU A 330 -23.68 4.05 8.37
CA LEU A 330 -23.05 2.76 8.10
C LEU A 330 -22.72 1.99 9.38
N GLY A 331 -22.59 2.68 10.52
CA GLY A 331 -22.00 2.15 11.75
C GLY A 331 -20.49 1.96 11.64
N ASP A 332 -19.82 1.73 12.77
CA ASP A 332 -18.36 1.65 12.84
C ASP A 332 -17.79 0.52 11.96
N THR A 333 -18.42 -0.64 11.95
CA THR A 333 -17.93 -1.80 11.21
C THR A 333 -17.93 -1.56 9.70
N ALA A 334 -19.05 -1.12 9.11
CA ALA A 334 -19.12 -0.92 7.67
C ALA A 334 -18.35 0.32 7.22
N PHE A 335 -18.30 1.38 8.03
CA PHE A 335 -17.47 2.56 7.76
C PHE A 335 -15.99 2.18 7.65
N ASN A 336 -15.48 1.34 8.57
CA ASN A 336 -14.07 0.95 8.61
C ASN A 336 -13.67 -0.09 7.55
N ILE A 337 -14.63 -0.84 7.00
CA ILE A 337 -14.38 -1.87 5.97
C ILE A 337 -14.55 -1.31 4.56
N LEU A 338 -15.50 -0.41 4.34
CA LEU A 338 -15.83 0.10 3.00
C LEU A 338 -14.85 1.19 2.53
N THR A 339 -14.58 1.17 1.23
CA THR A 339 -13.93 2.26 0.51
C THR A 339 -15.02 3.23 0.03
N LEU A 340 -15.03 4.44 0.61
CA LEU A 340 -16.13 5.40 0.49
C LEU A 340 -16.09 6.23 -0.80
N ASP A 341 -14.94 6.26 -1.48
CA ASP A 341 -14.75 6.86 -2.81
C ASP A 341 -15.72 6.27 -3.85
N ARG A 342 -16.15 5.01 -3.66
CA ARG A 342 -17.16 4.35 -4.49
C ARG A 342 -18.48 5.12 -4.53
N PHE A 343 -18.87 5.78 -3.44
CA PHE A 343 -20.11 6.59 -3.41
C PHE A 343 -19.98 7.85 -4.27
N THR A 344 -18.80 8.49 -4.25
CA THR A 344 -18.47 9.62 -5.14
C THR A 344 -18.46 9.18 -6.60
N LEU A 345 -17.84 8.04 -6.91
CA LEU A 345 -17.84 7.44 -8.25
C LEU A 345 -19.27 7.20 -8.75
N TRP A 346 -20.10 6.50 -7.97
CA TRP A 346 -21.49 6.23 -8.36
C TRP A 346 -22.32 7.51 -8.51
N GLY A 347 -22.10 8.51 -7.64
CA GLY A 347 -22.76 9.81 -7.73
C GLY A 347 -22.40 10.55 -9.02
N SER A 348 -21.12 10.58 -9.39
CA SER A 348 -20.65 11.21 -10.63
C SER A 348 -21.20 10.51 -11.89
N ILE A 349 -21.26 9.18 -11.91
CA ILE A 349 -21.83 8.40 -13.02
C ILE A 349 -23.34 8.62 -13.11
N MET A 350 -24.02 8.70 -11.97
CA MET A 350 -25.47 8.91 -11.91
C MET A 350 -25.88 10.18 -12.66
N VAL A 351 -25.14 11.29 -12.51
CA VAL A 351 -25.46 12.60 -13.12
C VAL A 351 -25.10 12.73 -14.60
N LEU A 352 -24.33 11.81 -15.19
CA LEU A 352 -23.93 11.89 -16.61
C LEU A 352 -25.11 12.09 -17.60
N PRO A 353 -26.28 11.45 -17.43
CA PRO A 353 -27.48 11.76 -18.22
C PRO A 353 -27.91 13.23 -18.17
N LEU A 354 -27.90 13.83 -16.98
CA LEU A 354 -28.29 15.22 -16.80
C LEU A 354 -27.21 16.18 -17.30
N PHE A 355 -25.94 15.77 -17.23
CA PHE A 355 -24.85 16.52 -17.83
C PHE A 355 -24.97 16.56 -19.36
N GLY A 356 -25.29 15.43 -19.99
CA GLY A 356 -25.60 15.39 -21.43
C GLY A 356 -26.86 16.17 -21.81
N GLU A 357 -27.90 16.16 -20.98
CA GLU A 357 -29.07 17.04 -21.14
C GLU A 357 -28.67 18.52 -21.09
N PHE A 358 -27.87 18.91 -20.10
CA PHE A 358 -27.38 20.28 -19.96
C PHE A 358 -26.58 20.71 -21.19
N ALA A 359 -25.63 19.89 -21.63
CA ALA A 359 -24.81 20.16 -22.81
C ALA A 359 -25.64 20.28 -24.08
N TYR A 360 -26.64 19.41 -24.28
CA TYR A 360 -27.55 19.50 -25.41
C TYR A 360 -28.35 20.81 -25.40
N ARG A 361 -28.90 21.21 -24.25
CA ARG A 361 -29.64 22.48 -24.10
C ARG A 361 -28.73 23.69 -24.32
N PHE A 362 -27.51 23.62 -23.80
CA PHE A 362 -26.48 24.64 -23.95
C PHE A 362 -26.00 24.78 -25.40
N ALA A 363 -25.94 23.69 -26.18
CA ALA A 363 -25.40 23.70 -27.53
C ALA A 363 -26.46 23.94 -28.63
N GLU A 364 -27.69 23.46 -28.45
CA GLU A 364 -28.68 23.39 -29.54
C GLU A 364 -30.05 24.03 -29.23
N VAL A 365 -30.46 24.18 -27.97
CA VAL A 365 -31.88 24.44 -27.63
C VAL A 365 -32.09 25.70 -26.78
N ASP A 366 -32.90 25.61 -25.72
CA ASP A 366 -33.46 26.74 -24.98
C ASP A 366 -32.42 27.52 -24.18
N LEU A 367 -31.44 26.84 -23.59
CA LEU A 367 -30.37 27.51 -22.86
C LEU A 367 -29.47 28.32 -23.80
N LYS A 368 -29.15 27.78 -24.98
CA LYS A 368 -28.43 28.52 -26.03
C LYS A 368 -29.17 29.80 -26.40
N GLN A 369 -30.43 29.69 -26.82
CA GLN A 369 -31.24 30.83 -27.24
C GLN A 369 -31.27 31.90 -26.15
N ARG A 370 -31.52 31.50 -24.90
CA ARG A 370 -31.59 32.44 -23.78
C ARG A 370 -30.27 33.15 -23.47
N ILE A 371 -29.14 32.45 -23.52
CA ILE A 371 -27.82 33.08 -23.32
C ILE A 371 -27.51 34.04 -24.46
N GLN A 372 -27.82 33.65 -25.71
CA GLN A 372 -27.59 34.49 -26.88
C GLN A 372 -28.47 35.75 -26.88
N GLU A 373 -29.73 35.64 -26.46
CA GLU A 373 -30.65 36.78 -26.31
C GLU A 373 -30.20 37.74 -25.21
N LYS A 374 -29.72 37.23 -24.06
CA LYS A 374 -29.38 38.05 -22.89
C LYS A 374 -27.96 38.63 -22.94
N PHE A 375 -26.99 37.88 -23.45
CA PHE A 375 -25.55 38.19 -23.36
C PHE A 375 -24.84 38.17 -24.72
N GLY A 376 -25.53 37.82 -25.81
CA GLY A 376 -24.98 37.78 -27.16
C GLY A 376 -24.33 36.45 -27.54
N ALA A 377 -24.18 36.24 -28.86
CA ALA A 377 -23.62 35.00 -29.42
C ALA A 377 -22.12 34.82 -29.13
N VAL A 378 -21.36 35.91 -29.01
CA VAL A 378 -19.92 35.88 -28.68
C VAL A 378 -19.72 35.32 -27.27
N TYR A 379 -20.46 35.83 -26.29
CA TYR A 379 -20.41 35.37 -24.90
C TYR A 379 -20.71 33.88 -24.76
N HIS A 380 -21.75 33.39 -25.45
CA HIS A 380 -22.08 31.96 -25.49
C HIS A 380 -20.93 31.11 -26.01
N ARG A 381 -20.27 31.53 -27.11
CA ARG A 381 -19.12 30.81 -27.69
C ARG A 381 -17.90 30.83 -26.78
N VAL A 382 -17.61 31.96 -26.12
CA VAL A 382 -16.49 32.08 -25.17
C VAL A 382 -16.70 31.17 -23.97
N ILE A 383 -17.90 31.16 -23.37
CA ILE A 383 -18.21 30.23 -22.28
C ILE A 383 -18.15 28.78 -22.74
N ALA A 384 -18.65 28.47 -23.95
CA ALA A 384 -18.56 27.13 -24.50
C ALA A 384 -17.10 26.68 -24.63
N ALA A 385 -16.24 27.53 -25.18
CA ALA A 385 -14.81 27.27 -25.30
C ALA A 385 -14.13 27.10 -23.93
N LEU A 386 -14.49 27.94 -22.96
CA LEU A 386 -13.97 27.84 -21.59
C LEU A 386 -14.38 26.53 -20.92
N LEU A 387 -15.67 26.16 -20.98
CA LEU A 387 -16.16 24.91 -20.38
C LEU A 387 -15.50 23.68 -21.01
N VAL A 388 -15.36 23.65 -22.34
CA VAL A 388 -14.66 22.57 -23.05
C VAL A 388 -13.18 22.57 -22.67
N GLY A 389 -12.53 23.74 -22.63
CA GLY A 389 -11.13 23.87 -22.22
C GLY A 389 -10.87 23.38 -20.81
N VAL A 390 -11.71 23.77 -19.83
CA VAL A 390 -11.65 23.29 -18.44
C VAL A 390 -11.89 21.79 -18.36
N PHE A 391 -12.85 21.26 -19.13
CA PHE A 391 -13.15 19.83 -19.11
C PHE A 391 -12.01 18.99 -19.68
N ILE A 392 -11.41 19.41 -20.79
CA ILE A 392 -10.22 18.76 -21.35
C ILE A 392 -9.02 18.92 -20.41
N PHE A 393 -8.82 20.10 -19.83
CA PHE A 393 -7.77 20.34 -18.85
C PHE A 393 -7.90 19.38 -17.66
N LEU A 394 -9.09 19.22 -17.09
CA LEU A 394 -9.33 18.28 -15.99
C LEU A 394 -9.04 16.84 -16.41
N ALA A 395 -9.47 16.42 -17.60
CA ALA A 395 -9.17 15.07 -18.09
C ALA A 395 -7.66 14.82 -18.25
N VAL A 396 -6.93 15.77 -18.83
CA VAL A 396 -5.46 15.70 -18.97
C VAL A 396 -4.79 15.74 -17.59
N PHE A 397 -5.22 16.64 -16.71
CA PHE A 397 -4.71 16.76 -15.34
C PHE A 397 -4.88 15.46 -14.56
N THR A 398 -6.06 14.83 -14.62
CA THR A 398 -6.31 13.53 -13.99
C THR A 398 -5.37 12.45 -14.54
N LEU A 399 -5.12 12.39 -15.85
CA LEU A 399 -4.15 11.44 -16.43
C LEU A 399 -2.70 11.73 -16.03
N SER A 400 -2.35 13.01 -15.89
CA SER A 400 -1.01 13.45 -15.53
C SER A 400 -0.74 13.39 -14.03
N LEU A 401 -1.73 13.03 -13.19
CA LEU A 401 -1.57 12.98 -11.73
C LEU A 401 -0.41 12.07 -11.31
N GLY A 402 -0.25 10.93 -11.99
CA GLY A 402 0.87 10.00 -11.78
C GLY A 402 2.25 10.56 -12.12
N TYR A 403 2.33 11.64 -12.91
CA TYR A 403 3.60 12.33 -13.22
C TYR A 403 4.01 13.27 -12.08
N PHE A 404 3.04 13.95 -11.45
CA PHE A 404 3.31 14.81 -10.29
C PHE A 404 3.63 14.00 -9.03
N ARG A 405 2.95 12.86 -8.85
CA ARG A 405 3.18 11.94 -7.74
C ARG A 405 3.08 10.50 -8.25
N PRO A 406 4.20 9.78 -8.42
CA PRO A 406 4.18 8.39 -8.83
C PRO A 406 3.33 7.54 -7.88
N MET A 407 2.39 6.78 -8.43
CA MET A 407 1.53 5.85 -7.66
C MET A 407 2.23 4.52 -7.41
N GLN A 408 3.27 4.21 -8.18
CA GLN A 408 4.07 3.00 -8.12
C GLN A 408 5.56 3.35 -8.14
N PRO A 409 6.44 2.52 -7.55
CA PRO A 409 7.87 2.59 -7.79
C PRO A 409 8.22 2.45 -9.27
N GLN A 410 9.45 2.82 -9.63
CA GLN A 410 9.93 2.65 -11.00
C GLN A 410 9.80 1.21 -11.48
N SER A 411 9.51 1.02 -12.77
CA SER A 411 9.29 -0.31 -13.35
C SER A 411 10.54 -1.20 -13.20
N ILE A 412 10.34 -2.39 -12.62
CA ILE A 412 11.40 -3.36 -12.34
C ILE A 412 11.44 -4.40 -13.47
N LYS A 413 12.63 -4.64 -14.01
CA LYS A 413 12.86 -5.76 -14.93
C LYS A 413 12.85 -7.07 -14.12
N MET A 414 11.80 -7.87 -14.28
CA MET A 414 11.60 -9.10 -13.48
C MET A 414 12.50 -10.27 -13.88
N LEU A 415 13.00 -10.31 -15.13
CA LEU A 415 13.70 -11.47 -15.67
C LEU A 415 14.91 -11.93 -14.82
N PRO A 416 15.81 -11.05 -14.33
CA PRO A 416 16.90 -11.47 -13.45
C PRO A 416 16.43 -12.12 -12.15
N ILE A 417 15.33 -11.65 -11.56
CA ILE A 417 14.73 -12.21 -10.34
C ILE A 417 14.14 -13.59 -10.64
N ILE A 418 13.42 -13.71 -11.76
CA ILE A 418 12.83 -14.98 -12.20
C ILE A 418 13.93 -16.02 -12.48
N ASN A 419 15.00 -15.61 -13.16
CA ASN A 419 16.14 -16.48 -13.42
C ASN A 419 16.78 -16.94 -12.11
N PHE A 420 16.99 -16.03 -11.15
CA PHE A 420 17.50 -16.39 -9.83
C PHE A 420 16.57 -17.39 -9.11
N LEU A 421 15.25 -17.19 -9.13
CA LEU A 421 14.29 -18.08 -8.46
C LEU A 421 14.16 -19.45 -9.15
N ASN A 422 14.34 -19.52 -10.46
CA ASN A 422 14.30 -20.77 -11.23
C ASN A 422 15.63 -21.54 -11.20
N GLN A 423 16.72 -20.89 -10.81
CA GLN A 423 18.02 -21.52 -10.62
C GLN A 423 18.07 -22.22 -9.27
N ASP A 424 18.84 -23.32 -9.19
CA ASP A 424 19.25 -23.97 -7.94
C ASP A 424 18.10 -24.34 -6.98
N GLU A 425 16.91 -24.67 -7.53
CA GLU A 425 15.69 -24.97 -6.76
C GLU A 425 15.32 -23.87 -5.75
N HIS A 426 15.67 -22.61 -6.02
CA HIS A 426 15.37 -21.49 -5.12
C HIS A 426 13.86 -21.29 -4.88
N ASP A 427 13.02 -21.76 -5.80
CA ASP A 427 11.57 -21.79 -5.70
C ASP A 427 11.02 -22.72 -4.60
N ARG A 428 11.86 -23.58 -4.00
CA ARG A 428 11.51 -24.41 -2.82
C ARG A 428 11.41 -23.63 -1.52
N TRP A 429 11.84 -22.38 -1.50
CA TRP A 429 11.69 -21.47 -0.37
C TRP A 429 10.76 -20.31 -0.71
N ARG A 430 10.22 -19.67 0.33
CA ARG A 430 9.47 -18.44 0.16
C ARG A 430 10.40 -17.25 -0.01
N PHE A 431 9.93 -16.25 -0.75
CA PHE A 431 10.59 -14.96 -0.89
C PHE A 431 9.75 -13.80 -0.33
N LEU A 432 10.39 -12.67 -0.09
CA LEU A 432 9.76 -11.38 0.22
C LEU A 432 10.35 -10.28 -0.67
N THR A 433 9.54 -9.28 -1.01
CA THR A 433 9.95 -8.12 -1.82
C THR A 433 9.80 -6.85 -1.00
N LEU A 434 10.78 -5.95 -1.08
CA LEU A 434 10.79 -4.66 -0.40
C LEU A 434 11.09 -3.54 -1.41
N GLY A 435 10.15 -2.60 -1.59
CA GLY A 435 10.26 -1.50 -2.56
C GLY A 435 9.80 -1.83 -3.98
N PHE A 436 8.89 -2.80 -4.12
CA PHE A 436 8.34 -3.26 -5.39
C PHE A 436 6.98 -2.61 -5.71
N GLY A 437 6.24 -2.16 -4.70
CA GLY A 437 4.87 -1.71 -4.88
C GLY A 437 4.03 -2.85 -5.46
N ASP A 438 3.03 -2.52 -6.29
CA ASP A 438 2.10 -3.52 -6.83
C ASP A 438 2.74 -4.43 -7.90
N GLN A 439 3.99 -4.14 -8.28
CA GLN A 439 4.77 -4.98 -9.18
C GLN A 439 5.12 -6.34 -8.57
N MET A 440 5.03 -6.50 -7.23
CA MET A 440 5.09 -7.81 -6.58
C MET A 440 4.06 -8.78 -7.16
N ALA A 441 2.84 -8.32 -7.45
CA ALA A 441 1.80 -9.16 -8.03
C ALA A 441 2.20 -9.66 -9.43
N TRP A 442 2.91 -8.83 -10.19
CA TRP A 442 3.46 -9.24 -11.48
C TRP A 442 4.58 -10.26 -11.34
N LEU A 443 5.50 -10.08 -10.38
CA LEU A 443 6.53 -11.07 -10.08
C LEU A 443 5.89 -12.42 -9.70
N SER A 444 4.91 -12.43 -8.79
CA SER A 444 4.19 -13.64 -8.39
C SER A 444 3.45 -14.31 -9.56
N ALA A 445 2.94 -13.54 -10.53
CA ALA A 445 2.32 -14.11 -11.73
C ALA A 445 3.32 -14.83 -12.63
N GLN A 446 4.61 -14.46 -12.58
CA GLN A 446 5.65 -15.00 -13.48
C GLN A 446 6.50 -16.12 -12.88
N THR A 447 6.39 -16.40 -11.57
CA THR A 447 7.20 -17.41 -10.88
C THR A 447 6.34 -18.47 -10.20
N ARG A 448 6.95 -19.65 -9.96
CA ARG A 448 6.39 -20.73 -9.12
C ARG A 448 6.76 -20.57 -7.64
N ALA A 449 7.79 -19.76 -7.35
CA ALA A 449 8.17 -19.46 -5.98
C ALA A 449 7.03 -18.77 -5.24
N LEU A 450 6.89 -19.07 -3.95
CA LEU A 450 5.80 -18.57 -3.12
C LEU A 450 6.28 -17.40 -2.24
N THR A 451 5.36 -16.58 -1.75
CA THR A 451 5.69 -15.47 -0.86
C THR A 451 4.77 -15.43 0.37
N VAL A 452 5.28 -14.85 1.45
CA VAL A 452 4.55 -14.63 2.71
C VAL A 452 3.63 -13.41 2.65
N ASP A 453 3.87 -12.51 1.72
CA ASP A 453 3.12 -11.26 1.54
C ASP A 453 2.16 -11.36 0.32
N GLY A 454 1.41 -10.32 0.03
CA GLY A 454 0.52 -10.25 -1.13
C GLY A 454 -0.33 -8.99 -1.22
N ASN A 455 -1.02 -8.80 -2.36
CA ASN A 455 -1.74 -7.56 -2.64
C ASN A 455 -3.26 -7.68 -2.46
N TYR A 456 -3.79 -8.88 -2.21
CA TYR A 456 -5.22 -9.05 -1.91
C TYR A 456 -5.47 -9.13 -0.40
N HIS A 457 -5.58 -7.97 0.26
CA HIS A 457 -5.56 -7.88 1.72
C HIS A 457 -6.73 -8.58 2.40
N SER A 458 -7.90 -8.68 1.77
CA SER A 458 -9.05 -9.40 2.33
C SER A 458 -8.83 -10.91 2.47
N ALA A 459 -7.77 -11.47 1.86
CA ALA A 459 -7.43 -12.88 1.92
C ALA A 459 -6.26 -13.21 2.86
N ARG A 460 -5.83 -12.24 3.69
CA ARG A 460 -4.78 -12.49 4.68
C ARG A 460 -5.22 -13.52 5.71
N ARG A 461 -4.26 -14.37 6.10
CA ARG A 461 -4.48 -15.45 7.07
C ARG A 461 -3.43 -15.48 8.17
N LEU A 462 -2.29 -14.82 7.97
CA LEU A 462 -1.21 -14.78 8.93
C LEU A 462 -1.56 -13.78 10.05
N PRO A 463 -1.51 -14.19 11.33
CA PRO A 463 -1.79 -13.30 12.46
C PRO A 463 -1.00 -11.99 12.39
N GLU A 464 0.26 -12.06 11.97
CA GLU A 464 1.17 -10.91 11.88
C GLU A 464 0.72 -9.85 10.86
N LEU A 465 -0.17 -10.22 9.93
CA LEU A 465 -0.79 -9.34 8.92
C LEU A 465 -2.26 -9.01 9.21
N THR A 466 -2.93 -9.72 10.12
CA THR A 466 -4.35 -9.50 10.45
C THR A 466 -4.54 -8.71 11.75
N THR A 467 -3.58 -8.75 12.68
CA THR A 467 -3.64 -8.00 13.95
C THR A 467 -3.07 -6.58 13.86
N ARG A 468 -2.49 -6.20 12.71
CA ARG A 468 -1.84 -4.89 12.50
C ARG A 468 -2.35 -4.20 11.26
N ALA A 469 -2.41 -2.88 11.26
CA ALA A 469 -2.98 -2.08 10.18
C ALA A 469 -1.97 -1.83 9.03
N VAL A 470 -1.27 -2.89 8.62
CA VAL A 470 -0.23 -2.86 7.59
C VAL A 470 -0.83 -3.34 6.28
N GLU A 471 -0.64 -2.62 5.18
CA GLU A 471 -1.14 -3.02 3.86
C GLU A 471 -0.25 -4.09 3.19
N ARG A 472 1.06 -3.86 3.18
CA ARG A 472 2.12 -4.75 2.72
C ARG A 472 3.30 -4.60 3.65
N LEU A 473 4.14 -5.61 3.78
CA LEU A 473 5.30 -5.53 4.68
C LEU A 473 6.30 -4.44 4.24
N GLU A 474 6.34 -4.11 2.95
CA GLU A 474 7.09 -2.96 2.41
C GLU A 474 6.48 -1.59 2.72
N ASN A 475 5.21 -1.51 3.13
CA ASN A 475 4.61 -0.22 3.52
C ASN A 475 5.00 0.17 4.95
N SER A 476 5.83 -0.65 5.61
CA SER A 476 6.39 -0.39 6.94
C SER A 476 7.16 0.92 7.02
N LYS A 477 7.84 1.32 5.95
CA LYS A 477 8.53 2.61 5.86
C LYS A 477 7.59 3.81 6.02
N PHE A 478 6.34 3.69 5.58
CA PHE A 478 5.36 4.80 5.55
C PHE A 478 4.28 4.70 6.63
N ARG A 479 4.04 3.51 7.17
CA ARG A 479 3.08 3.27 8.27
C ARG A 479 3.76 3.33 9.64
N GLY A 480 5.05 3.68 9.66
CA GLY A 480 5.90 3.73 10.84
C GLY A 480 5.94 2.40 11.58
N ILE A 481 5.14 2.35 12.63
CA ILE A 481 5.39 1.64 13.87
C ILE A 481 4.92 0.20 13.79
N GLU A 482 3.62 0.05 13.52
CA GLU A 482 2.95 -1.22 13.31
C GLU A 482 3.56 -1.97 12.12
N GLY A 483 3.94 -1.19 11.10
CA GLY A 483 4.61 -1.62 9.89
C GLY A 483 5.95 -2.29 10.16
N ILE A 484 6.89 -1.57 10.75
CA ILE A 484 8.25 -2.08 11.02
C ILE A 484 8.18 -3.27 11.97
N GLY A 485 7.35 -3.20 13.01
CA GLY A 485 7.19 -4.32 13.92
C GLY A 485 6.70 -5.60 13.22
N SER A 486 5.79 -5.50 12.24
CA SER A 486 5.26 -6.68 11.53
C SER A 486 6.36 -7.31 10.68
N LEU A 487 7.11 -6.48 9.93
CA LEU A 487 8.26 -6.93 9.16
C LEU A 487 9.30 -7.62 10.04
N GLN A 488 9.64 -7.04 11.19
CA GLN A 488 10.60 -7.62 12.14
C GLN A 488 10.22 -9.03 12.61
N GLN A 489 8.94 -9.34 12.77
CA GLN A 489 8.50 -10.68 13.17
C GLN A 489 8.81 -11.74 12.09
N PHE A 490 8.59 -11.41 10.82
CA PHE A 490 8.96 -12.29 9.70
C PHE A 490 10.48 -12.47 9.58
N LEU A 491 11.26 -11.43 9.88
CA LEU A 491 12.72 -11.48 9.84
C LEU A 491 13.35 -12.23 11.03
N ALA A 492 12.66 -12.24 12.17
CA ALA A 492 13.15 -12.87 13.40
C ALA A 492 12.98 -14.39 13.40
N VAL A 493 11.88 -14.89 12.84
CA VAL A 493 11.58 -16.34 12.78
C VAL A 493 11.26 -16.77 11.35
N PRO A 494 12.20 -16.62 10.41
CA PRO A 494 11.97 -16.94 9.00
C PRO A 494 11.66 -18.42 8.76
N GLU A 495 12.14 -19.32 9.63
CA GLU A 495 11.94 -20.76 9.53
C GLU A 495 10.46 -21.15 9.68
N LYS A 496 9.70 -20.40 10.49
CA LYS A 496 8.24 -20.57 10.64
C LYS A 496 7.52 -20.45 9.29
N TYR A 497 8.07 -19.65 8.38
CA TYR A 497 7.47 -19.35 7.08
C TYR A 497 8.25 -19.93 5.89
N ASN A 498 9.31 -20.71 6.12
CA ASN A 498 10.24 -21.12 5.06
C ASN A 498 10.77 -19.95 4.23
N LEU A 499 10.88 -18.75 4.82
CA LEU A 499 11.29 -17.52 4.15
C LEU A 499 12.82 -17.49 4.06
N LYS A 500 13.37 -17.60 2.86
CA LYS A 500 14.83 -17.68 2.66
C LYS A 500 15.42 -16.48 1.93
N TYR A 501 14.68 -15.91 0.98
CA TYR A 501 15.18 -14.85 0.10
C TYR A 501 14.39 -13.56 0.26
N ILE A 502 15.09 -12.42 0.27
CA ILE A 502 14.48 -11.09 0.26
C ILE A 502 15.09 -10.29 -0.88
N PHE A 503 14.22 -9.77 -1.76
CA PHE A 503 14.60 -8.88 -2.85
C PHE A 503 14.38 -7.44 -2.39
N SER A 504 15.49 -6.74 -2.12
CA SER A 504 15.49 -5.35 -1.65
C SER A 504 15.77 -4.41 -2.82
N ASN A 505 14.78 -3.58 -3.16
CA ASN A 505 14.91 -2.45 -4.08
C ASN A 505 15.08 -1.12 -3.31
N ASP A 506 14.57 -1.05 -2.08
CA ASP A 506 14.66 0.13 -1.22
C ASP A 506 15.70 -0.09 -0.12
N LYS A 507 16.81 0.63 -0.21
CA LYS A 507 17.92 0.56 0.74
C LYS A 507 17.50 0.81 2.18
N PHE A 508 16.38 1.52 2.42
CA PHE A 508 15.82 1.74 3.76
C PHE A 508 15.79 0.47 4.62
N TYR A 509 15.57 -0.70 4.03
CA TYR A 509 15.45 -1.96 4.77
C TYR A 509 16.77 -2.68 5.05
N ASP A 510 17.83 -2.36 4.31
CA ASP A 510 19.08 -3.11 4.34
C ASP A 510 19.75 -3.18 5.73
N PRO A 511 19.76 -2.10 6.56
CA PRO A 511 20.27 -2.19 7.92
C PRO A 511 19.50 -3.18 8.79
N LEU A 512 18.17 -3.20 8.68
CA LEU A 512 17.33 -4.14 9.44
C LEU A 512 17.68 -5.59 9.12
N LEU A 513 17.87 -5.88 7.83
CA LEU A 513 18.24 -7.21 7.35
C LEU A 513 19.60 -7.62 7.91
N TYR A 514 20.60 -6.74 7.81
CA TYR A 514 21.95 -6.99 8.34
C TYR A 514 21.94 -7.27 9.86
N PHE A 515 21.34 -6.40 10.66
CA PHE A 515 21.29 -6.55 12.12
C PHE A 515 20.32 -7.64 12.58
N SER A 516 19.50 -8.20 11.70
CA SER A 516 18.70 -9.42 11.95
C SER A 516 19.40 -10.70 11.46
N GLY A 517 20.67 -10.59 11.03
CA GLY A 517 21.49 -11.72 10.61
C GLY A 517 21.12 -12.29 9.25
N TRP A 518 20.62 -11.46 8.33
CA TRP A 518 20.50 -11.79 6.91
C TRP A 518 21.81 -11.45 6.21
N GLN A 519 22.19 -12.24 5.22
CA GLN A 519 23.44 -12.03 4.47
C GLN A 519 23.17 -11.54 3.05
N ARG A 520 24.03 -10.66 2.55
CA ARG A 520 24.03 -10.27 1.14
C ARG A 520 24.59 -11.40 0.30
N LEU A 521 23.85 -11.78 -0.74
CA LEU A 521 24.29 -12.79 -1.70
C LEU A 521 24.95 -12.12 -2.92
N GLN A 522 24.15 -11.49 -3.78
CA GLN A 522 24.65 -10.76 -4.94
C GLN A 522 23.58 -9.74 -5.40
N GLN A 523 24.05 -8.60 -5.93
CA GLN A 523 23.17 -7.67 -6.63
C GLN A 523 22.90 -8.18 -8.04
N LEU A 524 21.63 -8.36 -8.38
CA LEU A 524 21.20 -8.82 -9.71
C LEU A 524 21.48 -7.75 -10.77
N GLU A 525 21.49 -8.16 -12.05
CA GLU A 525 21.75 -7.28 -13.20
C GLU A 525 20.79 -6.07 -13.30
N ASN A 526 19.60 -6.17 -12.70
CA ASN A 526 18.62 -5.10 -12.62
C ASN A 526 18.82 -4.15 -11.42
N GLY A 527 19.90 -4.32 -10.65
CA GLY A 527 20.22 -3.48 -9.49
C GLY A 527 19.58 -3.92 -8.18
N ILE A 528 18.79 -5.00 -8.17
CA ILE A 528 18.11 -5.50 -6.95
C ILE A 528 19.08 -6.26 -6.06
N MET A 529 19.11 -5.92 -4.77
CA MET A 529 19.95 -6.60 -3.78
C MET A 529 19.23 -7.85 -3.26
N VAL A 530 19.87 -9.02 -3.35
CA VAL A 530 19.36 -10.27 -2.79
C VAL A 530 19.96 -10.53 -1.42
N TRP A 531 19.08 -10.66 -0.43
CA TRP A 531 19.41 -11.08 0.92
C TRP A 531 18.96 -12.52 1.15
N GLU A 532 19.78 -13.30 1.85
CA GLU A 532 19.52 -14.70 2.17
C GLU A 532 19.57 -14.93 3.68
N LYS A 533 18.71 -15.81 4.18
CA LYS A 533 18.86 -16.43 5.50
C LYS A 533 19.32 -17.88 5.37
N LEU A 534 20.42 -18.21 6.04
CA LEU A 534 20.94 -19.58 6.06
C LEU A 534 20.16 -20.48 7.03
N ASN A 535 20.27 -21.80 6.85
CA ASN A 535 19.63 -22.83 7.69
C ASN A 535 18.09 -22.81 7.75
N VAL A 536 17.44 -22.13 6.80
CA VAL A 536 15.97 -22.19 6.65
C VAL A 536 15.58 -23.47 5.93
N PRO A 537 14.72 -24.33 6.51
CA PRO A 537 14.29 -25.55 5.85
C PRO A 537 13.43 -25.24 4.61
N PRO A 538 13.58 -26.01 3.51
CA PRO A 538 12.71 -25.86 2.34
C PRO A 538 11.27 -26.18 2.70
N MET A 539 10.34 -25.69 1.88
CA MET A 539 8.93 -26.04 2.03
C MET A 539 8.71 -27.55 1.88
N SER A 540 7.71 -28.07 2.61
CA SER A 540 7.25 -29.45 2.44
C SER A 540 6.82 -29.70 0.99
N GLY A 541 7.17 -30.87 0.45
CA GLY A 541 6.72 -31.29 -0.89
C GLY A 541 5.20 -31.46 -0.98
N ILE A 542 4.51 -31.64 0.15
CA ILE A 542 3.05 -31.68 0.25
C ILE A 542 2.62 -30.44 1.05
N MET A 543 1.99 -29.49 0.38
CA MET A 543 1.44 -28.29 0.99
C MET A 543 -0.05 -28.45 1.29
N GLU A 544 -0.44 -28.06 2.49
CA GLU A 544 -1.84 -28.06 2.89
C GLU A 544 -2.67 -27.13 1.99
N LYS A 545 -3.83 -27.61 1.57
CA LYS A 545 -4.85 -26.79 0.91
C LYS A 545 -6.18 -26.92 1.61
N GLN A 546 -6.90 -25.80 1.68
CA GLN A 546 -8.28 -25.84 2.09
C GLN A 546 -9.14 -26.19 0.88
N ASP A 547 -9.47 -27.47 0.74
CA ASP A 547 -10.34 -27.89 -0.36
C ASP A 547 -11.81 -27.54 -0.11
N VAL A 548 -12.58 -27.44 -1.20
CA VAL A 548 -14.02 -27.17 -1.21
C VAL A 548 -14.75 -28.25 -2.03
N ALA A 549 -16.04 -28.42 -1.77
CA ALA A 549 -16.85 -29.40 -2.49
C ALA A 549 -16.83 -29.17 -4.02
N LEU A 550 -16.82 -30.26 -4.78
CA LEU A 550 -16.70 -30.23 -6.25
C LEU A 550 -17.73 -29.32 -6.93
N TYR A 551 -18.98 -29.33 -6.46
CA TYR A 551 -20.03 -28.49 -7.04
C TYR A 551 -19.71 -27.00 -6.93
N LEU A 552 -19.07 -26.54 -5.84
CA LEU A 552 -18.66 -25.14 -5.68
C LEU A 552 -17.56 -24.77 -6.67
N LYS A 553 -16.60 -25.68 -6.92
CA LYS A 553 -15.55 -25.49 -7.93
C LYS A 553 -16.13 -25.35 -9.33
N VAL A 554 -17.02 -26.27 -9.70
CA VAL A 554 -17.69 -26.26 -11.01
C VAL A 554 -18.52 -25.00 -11.18
N MET A 555 -19.31 -24.61 -10.17
CA MET A 555 -20.08 -23.37 -10.19
C MET A 555 -19.18 -22.15 -10.41
N TRP A 556 -18.08 -22.03 -9.66
CA TRP A 556 -17.16 -20.90 -9.73
C TRP A 556 -16.43 -20.79 -11.09
N GLY A 557 -16.03 -21.93 -11.66
CA GLY A 557 -15.35 -21.97 -12.95
C GLY A 557 -16.28 -21.82 -14.17
N THR A 558 -17.57 -22.15 -14.06
CA THR A 558 -18.47 -22.20 -15.23
C THR A 558 -19.53 -21.11 -15.26
N ILE A 559 -20.19 -20.81 -14.13
CA ILE A 559 -21.31 -19.86 -14.08
C ILE A 559 -20.92 -18.48 -14.62
N PRO A 560 -19.80 -17.86 -14.18
CA PRO A 560 -19.44 -16.52 -14.63
C PRO A 560 -19.32 -16.41 -16.16
N VAL A 561 -18.57 -17.30 -16.81
CA VAL A 561 -18.45 -17.31 -18.28
C VAL A 561 -19.81 -17.56 -18.94
N LEU A 562 -20.62 -18.47 -18.37
CA LEU A 562 -21.97 -18.73 -18.87
C LEU A 562 -22.87 -17.49 -18.78
N THR A 563 -22.70 -16.62 -17.77
CA THR A 563 -23.48 -15.38 -17.69
C THR A 563 -23.23 -14.46 -18.89
N ILE A 564 -21.98 -14.35 -19.35
CA ILE A 564 -21.65 -13.60 -20.57
C ILE A 564 -22.31 -14.25 -21.79
N LEU A 565 -22.20 -15.57 -21.94
CA LEU A 565 -22.79 -16.27 -23.09
C LEU A 565 -24.31 -16.09 -23.14
N ILE A 566 -25.00 -16.29 -22.00
CA ILE A 566 -26.46 -16.09 -21.90
C ILE A 566 -26.82 -14.65 -22.21
N ALA A 567 -26.13 -13.67 -21.60
CA ALA A 567 -26.37 -12.26 -21.86
C ALA A 567 -26.14 -11.91 -23.34
N PHE A 568 -25.08 -12.46 -23.95
CA PHE A 568 -24.78 -12.27 -25.36
C PHE A 568 -25.90 -12.83 -26.24
N PHE A 569 -26.30 -14.10 -26.11
CA PHE A 569 -27.36 -14.71 -26.92
C PHE A 569 -28.72 -14.02 -26.75
N MET A 570 -29.09 -13.64 -25.52
CA MET A 570 -30.35 -12.93 -25.24
C MET A 570 -30.40 -11.52 -25.85
N ASN A 571 -29.24 -10.90 -26.06
CA ASN A 571 -29.10 -9.58 -26.67
C ASN A 571 -28.68 -9.63 -28.16
N LEU A 572 -28.20 -10.77 -28.67
CA LEU A 572 -27.75 -10.97 -30.06
C LEU A 572 -28.88 -10.71 -31.06
N HIS A 573 -30.10 -11.10 -30.71
CA HIS A 573 -31.28 -10.82 -31.52
C HIS A 573 -31.50 -9.31 -31.74
N LEU A 574 -31.11 -8.43 -30.81
CA LEU A 574 -31.19 -6.98 -31.03
C LEU A 574 -30.14 -6.47 -32.02
N ILE A 575 -28.93 -7.04 -31.96
CA ILE A 575 -27.83 -6.67 -32.86
C ILE A 575 -28.20 -7.01 -34.30
N TRP A 576 -28.69 -8.24 -34.54
CA TRP A 576 -29.09 -8.69 -35.87
C TRP A 576 -30.31 -7.91 -36.41
N PHE A 577 -31.33 -7.66 -35.58
CA PHE A 577 -32.53 -6.93 -36.00
C PHE A 577 -32.24 -5.44 -36.31
N ASN A 578 -31.36 -4.81 -35.53
CA ASN A 578 -30.95 -3.42 -35.76
C ASN A 578 -29.92 -3.28 -36.90
N ALA A 579 -28.99 -4.23 -37.05
CA ALA A 579 -27.96 -4.22 -38.10
C ALA A 579 -28.55 -4.55 -39.48
N LEU A 580 -29.44 -5.54 -39.58
CA LEU A 580 -30.12 -5.90 -40.82
C LEU A 580 -31.29 -4.96 -41.18
N LYS A 581 -31.64 -4.03 -40.27
CA LYS A 581 -32.79 -3.11 -40.41
C LYS A 581 -34.09 -3.82 -40.82
N THR A 582 -34.27 -5.06 -40.37
CA THR A 582 -35.42 -5.90 -40.69
C THR A 582 -36.58 -5.52 -39.77
N GLY A 583 -37.62 -4.90 -40.32
CA GLY A 583 -38.84 -4.51 -39.60
C GLY A 583 -38.86 -3.07 -39.03
N ASN A 584 -40.03 -2.64 -38.55
CA ASN A 584 -40.21 -1.38 -37.81
C ASN A 584 -40.23 -1.69 -36.29
N PRO A 585 -39.10 -1.59 -35.58
CA PRO A 585 -39.07 -1.91 -34.15
C PRO A 585 -40.00 -0.96 -33.36
N GLU A 586 -40.80 -1.53 -32.46
CA GLU A 586 -41.58 -0.75 -31.49
C GLU A 586 -40.63 0.16 -30.70
N ARG A 587 -40.90 1.47 -30.72
CA ARG A 587 -40.13 2.43 -29.93
C ARG A 587 -40.25 2.09 -28.44
N PRO A 588 -39.14 2.07 -27.68
CA PRO A 588 -39.19 1.84 -26.24
C PRO A 588 -40.16 2.79 -25.53
N GLU A 589 -40.93 2.28 -24.57
CA GLU A 589 -42.00 3.05 -23.93
C GLU A 589 -41.51 4.29 -23.18
N PHE A 590 -40.29 4.29 -22.65
CA PHE A 590 -39.72 5.47 -21.99
C PHE A 590 -39.57 6.66 -22.95
N LEU A 591 -39.49 6.43 -24.27
CA LEU A 591 -39.44 7.51 -25.26
C LEU A 591 -40.76 8.29 -25.36
N LYS A 592 -41.87 7.81 -24.78
CA LYS A 592 -43.12 8.57 -24.69
C LYS A 592 -43.00 9.77 -23.73
N PHE A 593 -42.05 9.74 -22.79
CA PHE A 593 -41.82 10.79 -21.81
C PHE A 593 -40.73 11.77 -22.25
N THR A 594 -40.70 12.12 -23.54
CA THR A 594 -39.76 13.11 -24.07
C THR A 594 -39.92 14.44 -23.35
N THR A 595 -38.81 14.98 -22.85
CA THR A 595 -38.81 16.31 -22.26
C THR A 595 -38.72 17.36 -23.37
N HIS A 596 -39.71 18.25 -23.42
CA HIS A 596 -39.73 19.38 -24.34
C HIS A 596 -39.00 20.57 -23.72
N TYR A 597 -37.88 20.98 -24.32
CA TYR A 597 -37.06 22.09 -23.85
C TYR A 597 -37.52 23.40 -24.49
N ASN A 598 -38.66 23.93 -24.01
CA ASN A 598 -39.24 25.15 -24.59
C ASN A 598 -38.72 26.43 -23.93
N ARG A 599 -38.34 26.38 -22.64
CA ARG A 599 -37.86 27.55 -21.90
C ARG A 599 -36.95 27.14 -20.73
N PHE A 600 -35.80 27.77 -20.63
CA PHE A 600 -34.92 27.65 -19.47
C PHE A 600 -35.35 28.61 -18.35
N ARG A 601 -35.46 28.13 -17.11
CA ARG A 601 -35.89 28.97 -15.97
C ARG A 601 -34.81 30.03 -15.64
N PRO A 602 -35.13 31.34 -15.64
CA PRO A 602 -34.13 32.40 -15.39
C PRO A 602 -33.51 32.34 -14.00
N LEU A 603 -34.32 32.04 -12.98
CA LEU A 603 -33.86 31.94 -11.60
C LEU A 603 -32.80 30.84 -11.46
N LEU A 604 -32.99 29.70 -12.13
CA LEU A 604 -32.03 28.59 -12.10
C LEU A 604 -30.71 28.95 -12.79
N LEU A 605 -30.77 29.68 -13.90
CA LEU A 605 -29.55 30.15 -14.57
C LEU A 605 -28.77 31.10 -13.66
N THR A 606 -29.48 32.04 -13.03
CA THR A 606 -28.88 33.03 -12.10
C THR A 606 -28.30 32.32 -10.88
N PHE A 607 -29.02 31.36 -10.30
CA PHE A 607 -28.55 30.58 -9.15
C PHE A 607 -27.31 29.73 -9.49
N ASN A 608 -27.30 29.05 -10.65
CA ASN A 608 -26.10 28.33 -11.11
C ASN A 608 -24.91 29.27 -11.34
N GLN A 609 -25.15 30.48 -11.87
CA GLN A 609 -24.08 31.48 -12.05
C GLN A 609 -23.53 31.95 -10.70
N VAL A 610 -24.39 32.31 -9.75
CA VAL A 610 -23.97 32.73 -8.39
C VAL A 610 -23.23 31.61 -7.69
N TYR A 611 -23.75 30.38 -7.74
CA TYR A 611 -23.08 29.21 -7.18
C TYR A 611 -21.72 28.95 -7.86
N GLY A 612 -21.65 29.05 -9.19
CA GLY A 612 -20.40 28.91 -9.93
C GLY A 612 -19.37 29.98 -9.60
N PHE A 613 -19.80 31.24 -9.40
CA PHE A 613 -18.91 32.32 -8.95
C PHE A 613 -18.45 32.13 -7.50
N LEU A 614 -19.33 31.70 -6.61
CA LEU A 614 -18.96 31.37 -5.23
C LEU A 614 -17.96 30.22 -5.20
N LEU A 615 -18.24 29.15 -5.95
CA LEU A 615 -17.34 28.00 -6.06
C LEU A 615 -16.01 28.39 -6.69
N ALA A 616 -16.00 29.22 -7.73
CA ALA A 616 -14.76 29.75 -8.31
C ALA A 616 -14.01 30.61 -7.28
N GLY A 617 -14.70 31.43 -6.49
CA GLY A 617 -14.11 32.19 -5.38
C GLY A 617 -13.47 31.28 -4.33
N VAL A 618 -14.17 30.21 -3.92
CA VAL A 618 -13.62 29.18 -3.01
C VAL A 618 -12.42 28.51 -3.64
N ILE A 619 -12.48 28.10 -4.91
CA ILE A 619 -11.34 27.49 -5.61
C ILE A 619 -10.16 28.46 -5.67
N VAL A 620 -10.37 29.74 -5.98
CA VAL A 620 -9.30 30.74 -6.01
C VAL A 620 -8.71 30.97 -4.62
N ILE A 621 -9.54 31.03 -3.58
CA ILE A 621 -9.09 31.15 -2.19
C ILE A 621 -8.32 29.89 -1.77
N SER A 622 -8.82 28.70 -2.08
CA SER A 622 -8.15 27.43 -1.81
C SER A 622 -6.85 27.32 -2.57
N LEU A 623 -6.81 27.68 -3.86
CA LEU A 623 -5.59 27.74 -4.65
C LEU A 623 -4.62 28.78 -4.10
N TYR A 624 -5.10 29.90 -3.57
CA TYR A 624 -4.28 30.91 -2.91
C TYR A 624 -3.69 30.38 -1.59
N PHE A 625 -4.48 29.69 -0.76
CA PHE A 625 -3.97 29.04 0.46
C PHE A 625 -3.02 27.89 0.14
N ILE A 626 -3.33 27.05 -0.85
CA ILE A 626 -2.44 25.99 -1.34
C ILE A 626 -1.15 26.60 -1.87
N TYR A 627 -1.24 27.67 -2.66
CA TYR A 627 -0.07 28.40 -3.15
C TYR A 627 0.72 28.98 -1.99
N PHE A 628 0.09 29.63 -1.02
CA PHE A 628 0.78 30.25 0.11
C PHE A 628 1.43 29.21 1.01
N ASN A 629 0.73 28.13 1.35
CA ASN A 629 1.22 27.06 2.22
C ASN A 629 2.29 26.19 1.53
N ASN A 630 2.16 25.94 0.22
CA ASN A 630 3.13 25.14 -0.54
C ASN A 630 4.20 26.01 -1.23
N SER A 631 4.16 27.33 -1.07
CA SER A 631 5.21 28.19 -1.62
C SER A 631 6.43 28.10 -0.73
N ASP A 632 7.51 27.58 -1.29
CA ASP A 632 8.69 27.22 -0.53
C ASP A 632 9.29 28.35 0.32
N GLN A 633 9.25 29.62 -0.09
CA GLN A 633 10.06 30.69 0.56
C GLN A 633 9.26 31.92 1.02
N VAL A 634 7.94 31.81 1.14
CA VAL A 634 7.08 32.97 1.48
C VAL A 634 7.12 33.29 2.97
N SER A 635 7.15 32.26 3.83
CA SER A 635 7.27 32.39 5.29
C SER A 635 8.54 31.69 5.80
N GLU A 636 8.91 32.02 7.03
CA GLU A 636 10.00 31.40 7.79
C GLU A 636 9.78 29.89 7.96
N GLU A 637 8.54 29.47 8.20
CA GLU A 637 8.15 28.08 8.37
C GLU A 637 8.24 27.31 7.04
N ASN A 638 7.73 27.89 5.96
CA ASN A 638 7.69 27.24 4.66
C ASN A 638 9.10 26.92 4.13
N VAL A 639 10.08 27.82 4.32
CA VAL A 639 11.46 27.59 3.83
C VAL A 639 12.12 26.45 4.57
N LEU A 640 11.84 26.31 5.87
CA LEU A 640 12.35 25.20 6.67
C LEU A 640 11.66 23.90 6.28
N GLN A 641 10.33 23.89 6.16
CA GLN A 641 9.59 22.71 5.71
C GLN A 641 10.02 22.26 4.31
N ALA A 642 10.14 23.18 3.35
CA ALA A 642 10.59 22.87 1.99
C ALA A 642 12.04 22.39 1.96
N TYR A 643 12.91 22.95 2.81
CA TYR A 643 14.28 22.48 2.95
C TYR A 643 14.34 21.04 3.47
N TYR A 644 13.64 20.73 4.57
CA TYR A 644 13.65 19.38 5.14
C TYR A 644 12.90 18.36 4.27
N ASP A 645 11.85 18.76 3.56
CA ASP A 645 11.20 17.95 2.50
C ASP A 645 12.20 17.59 1.40
N ALA A 646 12.93 18.58 0.88
CA ALA A 646 13.94 18.34 -0.14
C ALA A 646 15.09 17.46 0.36
N ILE A 647 15.50 17.58 1.63
CA ILE A 647 16.50 16.68 2.25
C ILE A 647 15.96 15.25 2.36
N ASP A 648 14.73 15.07 2.83
CA ASP A 648 14.09 13.76 3.02
C ASP A 648 13.87 13.02 1.68
N PHE A 649 13.51 13.74 0.61
CA PHE A 649 13.42 13.19 -0.74
C PHE A 649 14.76 13.14 -1.50
N LYS A 650 15.86 13.59 -0.88
CA LYS A 650 17.22 13.62 -1.46
C LYS A 650 17.34 14.51 -2.70
N GLU A 651 16.53 15.56 -2.79
CA GLU A 651 16.54 16.58 -3.83
C GLU A 651 17.55 17.70 -3.48
N PHE A 652 18.84 17.38 -3.47
CA PHE A 652 19.89 18.27 -2.91
C PHE A 652 20.03 19.61 -3.63
N GLU A 653 19.75 19.69 -4.93
CA GLU A 653 19.74 20.96 -5.66
C GLU A 653 18.61 21.87 -5.18
N ARG A 654 17.43 21.29 -4.91
CA ARG A 654 16.28 22.00 -4.36
C ARG A 654 16.58 22.46 -2.94
N ALA A 655 17.12 21.58 -2.08
CA ALA A 655 17.53 21.94 -0.72
C ALA A 655 18.57 23.07 -0.70
N HIS A 656 19.59 23.02 -1.56
CA HIS A 656 20.60 24.08 -1.69
C HIS A 656 20.00 25.42 -2.11
N SER A 657 18.98 25.41 -2.97
CA SER A 657 18.32 26.63 -3.45
C SER A 657 17.65 27.46 -2.35
N TYR A 658 17.37 26.83 -1.20
CA TYR A 658 16.80 27.49 -0.01
C TYR A 658 17.86 28.11 0.91
N LEU A 659 19.15 27.88 0.64
CA LEU A 659 20.25 28.54 1.35
C LEU A 659 20.50 29.96 0.81
N VAL A 660 21.05 30.85 1.64
CA VAL A 660 21.39 32.22 1.22
C VAL A 660 22.38 32.19 0.05
N PRO A 661 22.04 32.78 -1.13
CA PRO A 661 22.91 32.72 -2.32
C PRO A 661 24.28 33.39 -2.14
N GLN A 662 24.37 34.38 -1.25
CA GLN A 662 25.61 35.10 -0.91
C GLN A 662 26.37 34.43 0.25
N GLY A 663 25.88 33.32 0.79
CA GLY A 663 26.46 32.62 1.95
C GLY A 663 27.72 31.80 1.64
N GLY A 664 28.32 31.95 0.47
CA GLY A 664 29.59 31.31 0.09
C GLY A 664 29.55 29.81 -0.17
N LYS A 665 28.46 29.11 0.17
CA LYS A 665 28.32 27.65 0.02
C LYS A 665 27.90 27.27 -1.39
N THR A 666 28.84 26.74 -2.18
CA THR A 666 28.54 26.24 -3.53
C THR A 666 27.70 24.95 -3.46
N ILE A 667 26.97 24.62 -4.53
CA ILE A 667 26.20 23.36 -4.61
C ILE A 667 27.11 22.14 -4.44
N ALA A 668 28.32 22.18 -5.01
CA ALA A 668 29.31 21.12 -4.88
C ALA A 668 29.74 20.95 -3.42
N GLN A 669 29.98 22.05 -2.70
CA GLN A 669 30.31 22.01 -1.27
C GLN A 669 29.13 21.51 -0.43
N PHE A 670 27.90 21.91 -0.74
CA PHE A 670 26.70 21.42 -0.05
C PHE A 670 26.50 19.91 -0.25
N MET A 671 26.57 19.43 -1.50
CA MET A 671 26.47 18.00 -1.79
C MET A 671 27.61 17.21 -1.16
N LEU A 672 28.84 17.78 -1.14
CA LEU A 672 29.96 17.19 -0.44
C LEU A 672 29.63 17.03 1.04
N GLU A 673 29.22 18.09 1.73
CA GLU A 673 28.90 18.06 3.16
C GLU A 673 27.76 17.10 3.49
N VAL A 674 26.69 17.08 2.68
CA VAL A 674 25.59 16.12 2.83
C VAL A 674 26.07 14.68 2.62
N SER A 675 26.91 14.45 1.61
CA SER A 675 27.55 13.14 1.41
C SER A 675 28.54 12.81 2.53
N VAL A 676 29.09 13.83 3.22
CA VAL A 676 30.07 13.70 4.30
C VAL A 676 29.44 13.22 5.58
N SER A 677 28.23 13.70 5.86
CA SER A 677 27.38 13.24 6.94
C SER A 677 26.64 11.93 6.62
N ASP A 678 27.32 10.93 6.04
CA ASP A 678 26.71 9.59 5.83
C ASP A 678 26.39 8.94 7.19
N GLY A 679 25.31 8.16 7.27
CA GLY A 679 24.76 7.68 8.54
C GLY A 679 23.34 7.12 8.42
N ILE A 680 22.74 6.72 9.55
CA ILE A 680 21.38 6.17 9.57
C ILE A 680 20.38 7.21 9.04
N LEU A 681 20.53 8.46 9.45
CA LEU A 681 19.59 9.53 9.13
C LEU A 681 19.64 9.98 7.67
N SER A 682 20.84 10.13 7.10
CA SER A 682 21.02 10.63 5.73
C SER A 682 20.66 9.59 4.68
N SER A 683 20.91 8.31 4.97
CA SER A 683 20.78 7.24 3.97
C SER A 683 19.57 6.34 4.17
N TYR A 684 19.13 6.11 5.42
CA TYR A 684 18.19 5.05 5.80
C TYR A 684 16.99 5.51 6.64
N ALA A 685 16.73 6.81 6.73
CA ALA A 685 15.58 7.34 7.45
C ALA A 685 14.50 7.92 6.53
N LYS A 686 13.30 8.04 7.07
CA LYS A 686 12.18 8.81 6.51
C LYS A 686 11.70 9.78 7.58
N MET A 687 11.51 11.04 7.24
CA MET A 687 10.95 12.02 8.16
C MET A 687 9.47 11.69 8.42
N ASP A 688 9.10 11.62 9.69
CA ASP A 688 7.75 11.31 10.16
C ASP A 688 6.99 12.60 10.51
N SER A 689 7.64 13.52 11.22
CA SER A 689 7.08 14.84 11.52
C SER A 689 8.14 15.92 11.70
N ILE A 690 7.72 17.16 11.47
CA ILE A 690 8.51 18.37 11.67
C ILE A 690 7.68 19.40 12.41
N HIS A 691 8.26 20.01 13.44
CA HIS A 691 7.70 21.14 14.16
C HIS A 691 8.72 22.29 14.15
N VAL A 692 8.25 23.49 13.85
CA VAL A 692 9.12 24.68 13.72
C VAL A 692 8.63 25.72 14.72
N GLU A 693 9.50 26.10 15.65
CA GLU A 693 9.29 27.23 16.55
C GLU A 693 10.07 28.44 16.04
N ILE A 694 9.37 29.53 15.74
CA ILE A 694 9.97 30.73 15.14
C ILE A 694 10.14 31.81 16.21
N ASN A 695 11.38 32.25 16.39
CA ASN A 695 11.76 33.37 17.23
C ASN A 695 12.14 34.58 16.35
N LYS A 696 11.15 35.43 16.07
CA LYS A 696 11.34 36.60 15.20
C LYS A 696 12.19 37.67 15.89
N ILE A 697 13.37 37.95 15.34
CA ILE A 697 14.24 39.04 15.82
C ILE A 697 13.81 40.37 15.18
N ASN A 698 13.64 40.41 13.85
CA ASN A 698 13.13 41.56 13.11
C ASN A 698 12.47 41.12 11.78
N ASP A 699 12.03 42.07 10.94
CA ASP A 699 11.34 41.76 9.67
C ASP A 699 12.21 41.11 8.59
N THR A 700 13.53 41.06 8.79
CA THR A 700 14.52 40.54 7.84
C THR A 700 15.34 39.39 8.37
N VAL A 701 15.32 39.14 9.68
CA VAL A 701 16.12 38.13 10.38
C VAL A 701 15.25 37.42 11.41
N SER A 702 15.24 36.09 11.37
CA SER A 702 14.57 35.25 12.36
C SER A 702 15.50 34.13 12.81
N MET A 703 15.32 33.68 14.04
CA MET A 703 15.83 32.39 14.51
C MET A 703 14.69 31.38 14.48
N ALA A 704 15.01 30.12 14.24
CA ALA A 704 14.04 29.04 14.27
C ALA A 704 14.65 27.80 14.89
N ASN A 705 13.91 27.19 15.81
CA ASN A 705 14.22 25.89 16.40
C ASN A 705 13.36 24.87 15.68
N VAL A 706 13.99 23.91 15.02
CA VAL A 706 13.32 22.89 14.23
C VAL A 706 13.46 21.55 14.92
N PHE A 707 12.33 20.98 15.32
CA PHE A 707 12.22 19.64 15.88
C PHE A 707 11.80 18.68 14.79
N THR A 708 12.61 17.68 14.51
CA THR A 708 12.35 16.66 13.49
C THR A 708 12.33 15.28 14.12
N SER A 709 11.35 14.48 13.74
CA SER A 709 11.22 13.07 14.10
C SER A 709 11.46 12.22 12.85
N TRP A 710 12.43 11.33 12.92
CA TRP A 710 12.84 10.46 11.82
C TRP A 710 12.60 9.00 12.18
N VAL A 711 11.93 8.27 11.29
CA VAL A 711 11.76 6.83 11.42
C VAL A 711 12.83 6.14 10.58
N THR A 712 13.54 5.22 11.20
CA THR A 712 14.57 4.38 10.55
C THR A 712 14.11 2.92 10.62
N PRO A 713 14.68 2.00 9.83
CA PRO A 713 14.42 0.57 9.97
C PRO A 713 14.68 0.00 11.38
N LEU A 714 15.53 0.65 12.17
CA LEU A 714 16.06 0.14 13.44
C LEU A 714 15.45 0.87 14.66
N ASP A 715 15.26 2.18 14.54
CA ASP A 715 14.96 3.09 15.65
C ASP A 715 14.21 4.36 15.18
N LYS A 716 13.63 5.11 16.11
CA LYS A 716 13.10 6.46 15.91
C LYS A 716 14.10 7.47 16.46
N ILE A 717 14.42 8.49 15.68
CA ILE A 717 15.44 9.48 16.04
C ILE A 717 14.81 10.87 16.01
N ASP A 718 14.78 11.51 17.17
CA ASP A 718 14.38 12.91 17.30
C ASP A 718 15.63 13.81 17.27
N LYS A 719 15.60 14.87 16.46
CA LYS A 719 16.67 15.88 16.34
C LYS A 719 16.13 17.30 16.45
N GLU A 720 16.87 18.14 17.15
CA GLU A 720 16.67 19.57 17.22
C GLU A 720 17.76 20.27 16.39
N PHE A 721 17.35 21.25 15.58
CA PHE A 721 18.25 22.06 14.78
C PHE A 721 17.95 23.55 14.96
N ASP A 722 18.98 24.33 15.23
CA ASP A 722 18.89 25.79 15.28
C ASP A 722 19.28 26.37 13.92
N HIS A 723 18.36 27.13 13.33
CA HIS A 723 18.58 27.82 12.06
C HIS A 723 18.45 29.32 12.21
N ARG A 724 19.35 30.04 11.54
CA ARG A 724 19.21 31.48 11.31
C ARG A 724 18.64 31.71 9.91
N LEU A 725 17.59 32.51 9.81
CA LEU A 725 16.90 32.82 8.57
C LEU A 725 17.06 34.29 8.19
N ASN A 726 17.27 34.56 6.89
CA ASN A 726 17.36 35.91 6.34
C ASN A 726 16.35 36.11 5.21
N LYS A 727 15.66 37.26 5.21
CA LYS A 727 14.73 37.66 4.15
C LYS A 727 15.45 38.52 3.11
N ILE A 728 15.54 38.03 1.87
CA ILE A 728 16.19 38.72 0.75
C ILE A 728 15.18 38.85 -0.39
N ARG A 729 14.92 40.09 -0.84
CA ARG A 729 13.98 40.41 -1.94
C ARG A 729 12.60 39.75 -1.77
N GLY A 730 12.10 39.70 -0.53
CA GLY A 730 10.78 39.16 -0.20
C GLY A 730 10.72 37.65 0.02
N LYS A 731 11.84 36.92 -0.13
CA LYS A 731 11.94 35.47 0.11
C LYS A 731 12.81 35.16 1.32
N TRP A 732 12.43 34.16 2.10
CA TRP A 732 13.23 33.65 3.21
C TRP A 732 14.26 32.62 2.73
N TYR A 733 15.44 32.67 3.34
CA TYR A 733 16.57 31.78 3.08
C TYR A 733 17.21 31.34 4.39
N ILE A 734 17.74 30.12 4.41
CA ILE A 734 18.48 29.56 5.54
C ILE A 734 19.94 29.99 5.43
N VAL A 735 20.50 30.54 6.50
CA VAL A 735 21.92 30.84 6.59
C VAL A 735 22.68 29.53 6.77
N PRO A 736 23.62 29.18 5.88
CA PRO A 736 24.37 27.94 6.02
C PRO A 736 25.20 27.95 7.31
N THR A 737 25.15 26.84 8.05
CA THR A 737 26.08 26.57 9.14
C THR A 737 27.39 26.01 8.59
N GLU A 738 28.50 26.36 9.24
CA GLU A 738 29.80 25.75 9.00
C GLU A 738 29.84 24.36 9.63
N THR A 739 30.27 23.36 8.87
CA THR A 739 30.44 21.98 9.32
C THR A 739 31.90 21.71 9.67
N ASP A 740 32.15 20.71 10.54
CA ASP A 740 33.50 20.33 10.93
C ASP A 740 34.30 19.86 9.70
N THR A 741 35.37 20.60 9.39
CA THR A 741 36.25 20.34 8.26
C THR A 741 37.38 19.39 8.63
N ASP A 742 37.18 18.40 9.50
CA ASP A 742 38.22 17.41 9.79
C ASP A 742 38.68 16.77 8.45
N ILE A 743 39.99 16.84 8.16
CA ILE A 743 40.67 16.38 6.92
C ILE A 743 41.47 15.13 7.27
N PRO A 744 41.48 14.05 6.45
CA PRO A 744 42.13 12.82 6.87
C PRO A 744 43.62 13.08 6.88
N VAL A 745 44.32 12.57 7.89
CA VAL A 745 45.75 12.84 8.08
C VAL A 745 46.54 12.39 6.85
N ASN A 746 46.14 11.26 6.24
CA ASN A 746 46.74 10.76 5.00
C ASN A 746 45.70 10.68 3.88
N GLN A 747 46.07 11.17 2.69
CA GLN A 747 45.24 11.09 1.49
C GLN A 747 45.16 9.67 0.90
N LEU A 748 46.27 8.92 0.96
CA LEU A 748 46.34 7.51 0.58
C LEU A 748 46.56 6.67 1.84
N PHE A 749 45.71 5.67 2.04
CA PHE A 749 45.80 4.76 3.14
C PHE A 749 45.73 3.33 2.62
N SER A 750 46.68 2.49 3.02
CA SER A 750 46.74 1.09 2.61
C SER A 750 46.62 0.20 3.83
N GLN A 751 45.88 -0.88 3.69
CA GLN A 751 45.75 -1.87 4.73
C GLN A 751 45.83 -3.28 4.14
N SER A 752 46.64 -4.13 4.76
CA SER A 752 46.63 -5.57 4.48
C SER A 752 45.39 -6.20 5.12
N GLN A 753 44.63 -6.96 4.33
CA GLN A 753 43.43 -7.64 4.81
C GLN A 753 43.41 -9.11 4.36
N THR A 754 42.90 -9.97 5.23
CA THR A 754 42.62 -11.37 4.90
C THR A 754 41.22 -11.46 4.29
N LYS A 755 41.14 -11.77 2.99
CA LYS A 755 39.87 -12.02 2.31
C LYS A 755 39.57 -13.52 2.26
N PHE A 756 38.32 -13.88 2.50
CA PHE A 756 37.83 -15.26 2.39
C PHE A 756 36.99 -15.37 1.11
N PHE A 757 37.38 -16.30 0.24
CA PHE A 757 36.66 -16.55 -1.01
C PHE A 757 36.21 -18.00 -1.05
N ASN A 758 34.91 -18.22 -1.27
CA ASN A 758 34.39 -19.55 -1.50
C ASN A 758 34.48 -19.85 -3.01
N HIS A 759 35.42 -20.71 -3.41
CA HIS A 759 35.56 -21.14 -4.80
C HIS A 759 34.37 -22.00 -5.28
N GLY A 760 33.60 -22.57 -4.35
CA GLY A 760 32.67 -23.65 -4.65
C GLY A 760 33.40 -24.91 -5.10
N ARG A 761 32.78 -26.07 -4.92
CA ARG A 761 33.23 -27.33 -5.55
C ARG A 761 32.27 -27.80 -6.65
N ARG A 762 31.34 -26.91 -7.03
CA ARG A 762 30.22 -27.22 -7.88
C ARG A 762 30.69 -27.64 -9.26
N ARG A 763 30.47 -28.91 -9.59
CA ARG A 763 30.59 -29.40 -10.96
C ARG A 763 29.41 -28.87 -11.78
N ILE A 764 29.65 -28.54 -13.05
CA ILE A 764 28.58 -28.15 -13.98
C ILE A 764 27.70 -29.40 -14.21
N THR A 765 26.67 -29.55 -13.40
CA THR A 765 25.72 -30.65 -13.47
C THR A 765 24.32 -30.13 -13.18
N THR A 766 23.32 -30.88 -13.62
CA THR A 766 21.90 -30.61 -13.32
C THR A 766 21.45 -31.24 -12.01
N GLN A 767 22.34 -31.93 -11.28
CA GLN A 767 22.02 -32.60 -10.02
C GLN A 767 22.11 -31.62 -8.84
N GLN A 768 21.43 -31.97 -7.74
CA GLN A 768 21.38 -31.17 -6.52
C GLN A 768 22.78 -30.91 -5.96
N THR A 769 22.93 -29.79 -5.26
CA THR A 769 24.13 -29.47 -4.47
C THR A 769 24.52 -30.67 -3.63
N TYR A 770 25.65 -31.30 -3.94
CA TYR A 770 26.09 -32.47 -3.18
C TYR A 770 26.58 -32.02 -1.81
N HIS A 771 26.64 -32.95 -0.86
CA HIS A 771 27.21 -32.66 0.47
C HIS A 771 28.65 -32.09 0.38
N GLU A 772 29.41 -32.49 -0.65
CA GLU A 772 30.76 -31.97 -0.93
C GLU A 772 30.81 -30.51 -1.41
N ASP A 773 29.68 -29.95 -1.86
CA ASP A 773 29.55 -28.55 -2.29
C ASP A 773 29.19 -27.62 -1.13
N VAL A 774 28.72 -28.18 -0.01
CA VAL A 774 28.38 -27.42 1.20
C VAL A 774 29.64 -27.24 2.05
N LEU A 775 29.98 -25.99 2.36
CA LEU A 775 31.09 -25.71 3.26
C LEU A 775 30.83 -26.32 4.64
N LYS A 776 31.85 -26.93 5.22
CA LYS A 776 31.79 -27.42 6.60
C LYS A 776 31.41 -26.27 7.53
N GLN A 777 30.42 -26.50 8.39
CA GLN A 777 30.00 -25.51 9.38
C GLN A 777 31.16 -25.16 10.33
N PRO A 778 31.44 -23.87 10.56
CA PRO A 778 32.41 -23.43 11.55
C PRO A 778 32.08 -23.96 12.95
N VAL A 779 33.11 -24.30 13.70
CA VAL A 779 32.94 -24.72 15.08
C VAL A 779 32.78 -23.50 15.99
N LEU A 780 31.64 -23.44 16.71
CA LEU A 780 31.35 -22.40 17.70
C LEU A 780 31.37 -22.99 19.12
N GLU A 781 31.52 -22.15 20.13
CA GLU A 781 31.35 -22.52 21.53
C GLU A 781 30.58 -21.44 22.28
N VAL A 782 29.54 -21.84 23.00
CA VAL A 782 28.83 -20.95 23.93
C VAL A 782 29.57 -20.96 25.26
N LEU A 783 30.12 -19.82 25.65
CA LEU A 783 30.96 -19.67 26.84
C LEU A 783 30.13 -19.53 28.12
N SER A 784 28.96 -18.89 28.00
CA SER A 784 27.95 -18.75 29.06
C SER A 784 26.57 -18.49 28.45
N ALA A 785 25.52 -18.92 29.14
CA ALA A 785 24.13 -18.58 28.83
C ALA A 785 23.31 -18.59 30.13
N LYS A 786 22.40 -17.63 30.27
CA LYS A 786 21.53 -17.49 31.45
C LYS A 786 20.15 -17.00 31.02
N LEU A 787 19.11 -17.55 31.65
CA LEU A 787 17.76 -16.99 31.62
C LEU A 787 17.63 -15.93 32.71
N VAL A 788 17.27 -14.72 32.32
CA VAL A 788 17.13 -13.57 33.21
C VAL A 788 15.78 -12.88 33.01
N LYS A 789 15.34 -12.14 34.04
CA LYS A 789 14.15 -11.29 34.02
C LYS A 789 14.53 -9.89 34.48
N LEU A 790 14.30 -8.88 33.65
CA LEU A 790 14.54 -7.47 33.96
C LEU A 790 13.29 -6.66 33.64
N ASN A 791 12.75 -5.91 34.61
CA ASN A 791 11.55 -5.06 34.41
C ASN A 791 10.36 -5.81 33.75
N GLY A 792 10.14 -7.08 34.11
CA GLY A 792 9.10 -7.93 33.54
C GLY A 792 9.43 -8.61 32.21
N ARG A 793 10.60 -8.34 31.62
CA ARG A 793 11.06 -8.90 30.34
C ARG A 793 11.89 -10.16 30.56
N TYR A 794 11.51 -11.29 29.96
CA TYR A 794 12.34 -12.50 29.94
C TYR A 794 13.34 -12.44 28.77
N ALA A 795 14.60 -12.76 29.06
CA ALA A 795 15.64 -12.83 28.03
C ALA A 795 16.65 -13.93 28.34
N ILE A 796 17.26 -14.49 27.29
CA ILE A 796 18.46 -15.33 27.43
C ILE A 796 19.67 -14.48 27.06
N VAL A 797 20.61 -14.31 27.99
CA VAL A 797 21.86 -13.57 27.79
C VAL A 797 23.04 -14.53 27.84
N GLY A 798 24.06 -14.29 27.01
CA GLY A 798 25.23 -15.16 26.97
C GLY A 798 26.40 -14.63 26.17
N GLU A 799 27.44 -15.45 26.05
CA GLU A 799 28.59 -15.19 25.18
C GLU A 799 28.85 -16.39 24.27
N ILE A 800 29.11 -16.12 22.99
CA ILE A 800 29.47 -17.12 21.99
C ILE A 800 30.81 -16.77 21.35
N GLN A 801 31.62 -17.79 21.09
CA GLN A 801 32.93 -17.66 20.45
C GLN A 801 32.96 -18.47 19.15
N ASN A 802 33.52 -17.88 18.10
CA ASN A 802 33.97 -18.64 16.93
C ASN A 802 35.31 -19.32 17.24
N VAL A 803 35.31 -20.59 17.62
CA VAL A 803 36.54 -21.32 17.95
C VAL A 803 37.24 -21.89 16.72
N ASP A 804 36.72 -21.63 15.51
CA ASP A 804 37.34 -22.06 14.27
C ASP A 804 38.41 -21.08 13.75
N HIS A 805 38.96 -21.38 12.57
CA HIS A 805 39.95 -20.57 11.84
C HIS A 805 39.33 -19.85 10.63
N VAL A 806 38.03 -20.01 10.40
CA VAL A 806 37.25 -19.35 9.34
C VAL A 806 36.17 -18.46 9.96
N PRO A 807 35.76 -17.36 9.30
CA PRO A 807 34.67 -16.52 9.78
C PRO A 807 33.34 -17.29 9.81
N ALA A 808 32.50 -16.96 10.79
CA ALA A 808 31.22 -17.61 10.99
C ALA A 808 30.07 -16.60 10.97
N ASP A 809 29.02 -16.93 10.22
CA ASP A 809 27.68 -16.38 10.38
C ASP A 809 26.92 -17.20 11.42
N ILE A 810 26.44 -16.54 12.46
CA ILE A 810 25.87 -17.14 13.65
C ILE A 810 24.39 -16.85 13.74
N VAL A 811 23.63 -17.91 13.93
CA VAL A 811 22.21 -17.87 14.30
C VAL A 811 22.05 -18.47 15.68
N ILE A 812 21.40 -17.76 16.58
CA ILE A 812 21.10 -18.22 17.94
C ILE A 812 19.59 -18.24 18.12
N LYS A 813 19.06 -19.39 18.53
CA LYS A 813 17.64 -19.61 18.79
C LYS A 813 17.46 -20.06 20.23
N GLY A 814 16.61 -19.35 20.97
CA GLY A 814 16.25 -19.65 22.35
C GLY A 814 14.81 -20.14 22.48
N THR A 815 14.59 -21.16 23.30
CA THR A 815 13.24 -21.64 23.67
C THR A 815 13.10 -21.67 25.18
N LEU A 816 11.99 -21.14 25.71
CA LEU A 816 11.64 -21.18 27.12
C LEU A 816 10.75 -22.37 27.44
N TYR A 817 10.93 -22.96 28.62
CA TYR A 817 10.13 -24.07 29.11
C TYR A 817 9.67 -23.84 30.56
N ASP A 818 8.51 -24.40 30.89
CA ASP A 818 7.98 -24.47 32.25
C ASP A 818 8.64 -25.60 33.07
N GLN A 819 8.10 -25.88 34.26
CA GLN A 819 8.59 -26.96 35.12
C GLN A 819 8.34 -28.36 34.54
N ASP A 820 7.25 -28.51 33.78
CA ASP A 820 6.75 -29.75 33.18
C ASP A 820 7.34 -30.01 31.78
N ASP A 821 8.34 -29.23 31.36
CA ASP A 821 9.02 -29.29 30.06
C ASP A 821 8.13 -28.97 28.84
N ASN A 822 7.04 -28.21 29.04
CA ASN A 822 6.26 -27.65 27.94
C ASN A 822 6.94 -26.40 27.37
N ALA A 823 7.02 -26.31 26.04
CA ALA A 823 7.60 -25.16 25.37
C ALA A 823 6.65 -23.96 25.44
N LEU A 824 7.11 -22.85 26.00
CA LEU A 824 6.32 -21.63 26.21
C LEU A 824 6.48 -20.62 25.07
N ALA A 825 7.72 -20.37 24.65
CA ALA A 825 8.02 -19.39 23.59
C ALA A 825 9.36 -19.70 22.92
N THR A 826 9.50 -19.35 21.64
CA THR A 826 10.73 -19.55 20.86
C THR A 826 11.05 -18.32 20.03
N TYR A 827 12.26 -17.79 20.19
CA TYR A 827 12.74 -16.60 19.49
C TYR A 827 14.21 -16.73 19.07
N SER A 828 14.61 -15.98 18.05
CA SER A 828 16.01 -15.88 17.62
C SER A 828 16.65 -14.60 18.13
N ALA A 829 17.97 -14.62 18.35
CA ALA A 829 18.74 -13.40 18.55
C ALA A 829 18.57 -12.50 17.32
N ARG A 830 18.15 -11.26 17.57
CA ARG A 830 17.97 -10.22 16.56
C ARG A 830 19.16 -9.26 16.63
N GLN A 831 18.91 -8.06 17.11
CA GLN A 831 19.83 -6.94 17.05
C GLN A 831 21.01 -7.02 18.03
N VAL A 832 20.83 -7.68 19.18
CA VAL A 832 21.84 -7.74 20.25
C VAL A 832 22.74 -8.97 20.07
N LEU A 833 23.49 -9.00 18.97
CA LEU A 833 24.48 -10.02 18.62
C LEU A 833 25.31 -9.56 17.42
N LYS A 834 26.61 -9.87 17.40
CA LYS A 834 27.38 -9.87 16.15
C LYS A 834 27.11 -11.15 15.38
N HIS A 835 26.27 -11.08 14.35
CA HIS A 835 25.99 -12.24 13.52
C HIS A 835 27.23 -12.74 12.75
N LYS A 836 28.14 -11.84 12.37
CA LYS A 836 29.38 -12.20 11.67
C LYS A 836 30.58 -12.13 12.61
N LEU A 837 31.11 -13.29 13.01
CA LEU A 837 32.30 -13.41 13.86
C LEU A 837 33.54 -13.78 13.07
N MET A 838 34.61 -13.02 13.28
CA MET A 838 35.94 -13.39 12.83
C MET A 838 36.47 -14.61 13.61
N PRO A 839 37.48 -15.32 13.08
CA PRO A 839 38.12 -16.41 13.83
C PRO A 839 38.53 -15.97 15.24
N LYS A 840 38.18 -16.77 16.24
CA LYS A 840 38.42 -16.53 17.68
C LYS A 840 37.69 -15.34 18.30
N GLU A 841 36.92 -14.57 17.53
CA GLU A 841 36.11 -13.47 18.03
C GLU A 841 35.02 -14.01 18.97
N ILE A 842 34.76 -13.25 20.03
CA ILE A 842 33.67 -13.49 20.99
C ILE A 842 32.63 -12.39 20.74
N SER A 843 31.35 -12.74 20.84
CA SER A 843 30.27 -11.76 20.96
C SER A 843 29.37 -12.13 22.12
N SER A 844 29.00 -11.12 22.88
CA SER A 844 27.88 -11.20 23.80
C SER A 844 26.57 -11.13 23.03
N PHE A 845 25.53 -11.78 23.54
CA PHE A 845 24.22 -11.83 22.89
C PHE A 845 23.05 -11.75 23.87
N ARG A 846 21.90 -11.30 23.36
CA ARG A 846 20.60 -11.33 24.05
C ARG A 846 19.52 -11.85 23.11
N VAL A 847 18.75 -12.84 23.57
CA VAL A 847 17.51 -13.31 22.94
C VAL A 847 16.34 -12.78 23.76
N ASP A 848 15.59 -11.84 23.19
CA ASP A 848 14.42 -11.23 23.82
C ASP A 848 13.14 -12.01 23.49
N PHE A 849 12.31 -12.27 24.51
CA PHE A 849 11.02 -12.94 24.38
C PHE A 849 9.88 -11.92 24.50
N GLU A 850 9.40 -11.45 23.35
CA GLU A 850 8.37 -10.40 23.24
C GLU A 850 7.00 -10.97 22.92
N GLY A 851 5.96 -10.33 23.43
CA GLY A 851 4.57 -10.62 23.08
C GLY A 851 4.21 -10.04 21.71
N ILE A 852 3.12 -10.53 21.14
CA ILE A 852 2.48 -9.83 20.01
C ILE A 852 1.73 -8.64 20.63
N ALA A 853 2.30 -7.44 20.48
CA ALA A 853 1.60 -6.20 20.78
C ALA A 853 0.20 -6.20 20.13
N TRP A 854 -0.82 -5.75 20.87
CA TRP A 854 -2.17 -5.45 20.37
C TRP A 854 -3.08 -6.65 20.04
N LEU A 855 -3.00 -7.75 20.82
CA LEU A 855 -3.99 -8.84 20.76
C LEU A 855 -5.36 -8.44 21.33
N ASP A 856 -5.40 -7.54 22.32
CA ASP A 856 -6.64 -7.04 22.90
C ASP A 856 -7.29 -5.96 22.02
N ARG A 857 -8.51 -6.27 21.54
CA ARG A 857 -9.33 -5.37 20.73
C ARG A 857 -9.75 -4.07 21.44
N GLU A 858 -9.57 -4.00 22.76
CA GLU A 858 -9.96 -2.85 23.61
C GLU A 858 -8.76 -1.96 24.00
N ALA A 859 -7.53 -2.37 23.70
CA ALA A 859 -6.35 -1.55 23.98
C ALA A 859 -6.33 -0.31 23.07
N THR A 860 -6.22 0.88 23.66
CA THR A 860 -6.10 2.14 22.93
C THR A 860 -4.80 2.16 22.15
N ILE A 861 -4.90 2.22 20.82
CA ILE A 861 -3.76 2.29 19.89
C ILE A 861 -2.99 3.57 20.21
N GLN A 862 -1.71 3.46 20.60
CA GLN A 862 -0.85 4.62 20.73
C GLN A 862 -0.47 5.13 19.34
N GLU A 863 -0.60 6.43 19.10
CA GLU A 863 -0.32 7.06 17.80
C GLU A 863 1.19 7.13 17.45
N THR A 864 2.10 6.83 18.39
CA THR A 864 3.56 7.00 18.23
C THR A 864 4.38 5.79 18.71
N PHE A 865 5.52 5.52 18.05
CA PHE A 865 6.39 4.37 18.27
C PHE A 865 7.37 4.77 19.33
N ASP A 866 7.38 3.96 20.38
CA ASP A 866 8.55 3.88 21.20
C ASP A 866 9.28 2.57 20.81
N PRO A 867 10.43 2.64 20.11
CA PRO A 867 11.29 1.48 19.82
C PRO A 867 11.75 0.75 21.09
N ASN A 868 11.67 1.40 22.24
CA ASN A 868 11.97 0.81 23.54
C ASN A 868 10.72 0.17 24.20
N GLN A 869 9.54 0.31 23.59
CA GLN A 869 8.28 -0.28 24.05
C GLN A 869 8.27 -1.77 23.78
N PHE A 870 8.65 -2.51 24.81
CA PHE A 870 8.52 -3.95 24.86
C PHE A 870 7.09 -4.31 25.27
N THR A 871 6.43 -5.13 24.47
CA THR A 871 5.21 -5.80 24.90
C THR A 871 5.59 -7.06 25.67
N PRO A 872 5.25 -7.17 26.96
CA PRO A 872 5.42 -8.41 27.70
C PRO A 872 4.73 -9.56 26.98
N ILE A 873 5.43 -10.68 26.85
CA ILE A 873 4.82 -11.91 26.37
C ILE A 873 3.90 -12.46 27.46
N GLU A 874 2.64 -12.71 27.11
CA GLU A 874 1.75 -13.51 27.94
C GLU A 874 2.15 -14.97 27.77
N LEU A 875 2.67 -15.58 28.83
CA LEU A 875 3.04 -16.99 28.88
C LEU A 875 2.02 -17.73 29.73
N ASP A 876 1.65 -18.93 29.30
CA ASP A 876 0.71 -19.79 30.02
C ASP A 876 1.25 -20.24 31.40
N ALA A 877 2.57 -20.17 31.61
CA ALA A 877 3.26 -20.49 32.85
C ALA A 877 4.57 -19.69 33.02
N GLU A 878 5.15 -19.72 34.23
CA GLU A 878 6.46 -19.10 34.47
C GLU A 878 7.61 -19.95 33.88
N PRO A 879 8.50 -19.35 33.07
CA PRO A 879 9.62 -20.07 32.48
C PRO A 879 10.70 -20.33 33.54
N VAL A 880 11.10 -21.58 33.70
CA VAL A 880 12.15 -22.01 34.65
C VAL A 880 13.37 -22.63 33.96
N LYS A 881 13.22 -23.12 32.73
CA LYS A 881 14.25 -23.78 31.94
C LYS A 881 14.35 -23.10 30.57
N PHE A 882 15.52 -23.21 29.94
CA PHE A 882 15.72 -22.74 28.58
C PHE A 882 16.52 -23.75 27.76
N ASN A 883 16.32 -23.71 26.45
CA ASN A 883 17.14 -24.37 25.45
C ASN A 883 17.78 -23.29 24.56
N LEU A 884 19.03 -23.50 24.17
CA LEU A 884 19.73 -22.65 23.22
C LEU A 884 20.29 -23.49 22.07
N GLN A 885 19.85 -23.19 20.85
CA GLN A 885 20.36 -23.78 19.62
C GLN A 885 21.16 -22.74 18.85
N CYS A 886 22.47 -22.96 18.72
CA CYS A 886 23.35 -22.11 17.95
C CYS A 886 23.78 -22.85 16.67
N ALA A 887 23.82 -22.14 15.55
CA ALA A 887 24.33 -22.66 14.29
C ALA A 887 25.34 -21.68 13.69
N GLY A 888 26.46 -22.22 13.19
CA GLY A 888 27.49 -21.48 12.48
C GLY A 888 27.54 -21.88 11.02
N ASN A 889 27.59 -20.90 10.12
CA ASN A 889 27.86 -21.11 8.69
C ASN A 889 29.07 -20.28 8.27
N VAL A 890 29.78 -20.67 7.20
CA VAL A 890 30.93 -19.89 6.74
C VAL A 890 30.46 -18.53 6.19
N ALA A 891 31.04 -17.45 6.72
CA ALA A 891 30.80 -16.10 6.22
C ALA A 891 31.95 -15.64 5.29
N THR A 892 31.60 -14.98 4.19
CA THR A 892 32.57 -14.40 3.24
C THR A 892 32.36 -12.90 2.98
N THR A 893 31.20 -12.37 3.39
CA THR A 893 30.78 -10.98 3.20
C THR A 893 30.54 -10.29 4.54
N ASP A 894 30.56 -8.94 4.52
CA ASP A 894 30.32 -8.07 5.67
C ASP A 894 31.22 -8.35 6.90
N LEU A 895 32.52 -8.60 6.65
CA LEU A 895 33.53 -8.98 7.65
C LEU A 895 34.39 -7.80 8.16
N TYR A 896 34.01 -6.55 7.87
CA TYR A 896 34.83 -5.38 8.20
C TYR A 896 34.80 -5.04 9.69
N LYS A 897 35.98 -4.97 10.34
CA LYS A 897 36.11 -4.77 11.80
C LYS A 897 37.04 -3.61 12.21
N ASN A 898 37.40 -2.72 11.29
CA ASN A 898 38.55 -1.81 11.48
C ASN A 898 38.18 -0.49 12.17
N VAL A 899 37.34 -0.58 13.19
CA VAL A 899 36.98 0.52 14.08
C VAL A 899 37.40 0.13 15.48
N THR A 900 38.00 1.06 16.20
CA THR A 900 38.44 0.86 17.58
C THR A 900 37.84 1.90 18.52
N LEU A 901 37.69 1.51 19.79
CA LEU A 901 37.33 2.42 20.87
C LEU A 901 38.56 3.24 21.30
N ASN A 902 38.36 4.53 21.51
CA ASN A 902 39.39 5.48 21.92
C ASN A 902 38.80 6.46 22.96
N GLN A 903 39.62 6.92 23.91
CA GLN A 903 39.24 7.93 24.91
C GLN A 903 37.91 7.61 25.63
N LEU A 904 37.78 6.41 26.21
CA LEU A 904 36.63 6.04 27.03
C LEU A 904 36.73 6.70 28.40
N GLU A 905 35.74 7.51 28.75
CA GLU A 905 35.64 8.23 30.02
C GLU A 905 34.26 7.96 30.65
N VAL A 906 34.25 7.79 31.97
CA VAL A 906 33.00 7.58 32.73
C VAL A 906 32.88 8.69 33.75
N GLU A 907 31.97 9.62 33.51
CA GLU A 907 31.72 10.78 34.38
C GLU A 907 30.23 10.86 34.71
N ASN A 908 29.88 11.14 35.97
CA ASN A 908 28.49 11.40 36.40
C ASN A 908 27.44 10.34 35.99
N LYS A 909 27.81 9.04 35.97
CA LYS A 909 26.97 7.93 35.47
C LYS A 909 26.64 8.02 33.97
N HIS A 910 27.50 8.65 33.18
CA HIS A 910 27.47 8.65 31.72
C HIS A 910 28.78 8.02 31.20
N ILE A 911 28.66 7.15 30.20
CA ILE A 911 29.78 6.59 29.46
C ILE A 911 29.96 7.45 28.22
N THR A 912 31.13 8.08 28.07
CA THR A 912 31.48 8.83 26.86
C THR A 912 32.73 8.25 26.23
N GLY A 913 32.81 8.31 24.90
CA GLY A 913 34.01 7.85 24.21
C GLY A 913 34.04 8.26 22.75
N ARG A 914 35.10 7.89 22.06
CA ARG A 914 35.25 8.11 20.62
C ARG A 914 35.53 6.79 19.91
N LEU A 915 34.87 6.56 18.79
CA LEU A 915 35.20 5.49 17.86
C LEU A 915 36.13 6.04 16.78
N PHE A 916 37.21 5.32 16.47
CA PHE A 916 38.15 5.71 15.42
C PHE A 916 38.20 4.63 14.34
N ASN A 917 37.92 5.02 13.09
CA ASN A 917 38.04 4.12 11.95
C ASN A 917 39.47 4.21 11.40
N TYR A 918 40.21 3.12 11.57
CA TYR A 918 41.60 2.99 11.13
C TYR A 918 41.72 2.13 9.87
N GLY A 919 40.63 1.79 9.19
CA GLY A 919 40.65 0.99 7.98
C GLY A 919 40.40 1.77 6.70
N VAL A 920 39.99 1.06 5.64
CA VAL A 920 39.88 1.62 4.27
C VAL A 920 38.45 1.78 3.74
N GLU A 921 37.44 1.45 4.56
CA GLU A 921 36.02 1.57 4.19
C GLU A 921 35.31 2.48 5.20
N GLU A 922 34.26 3.16 4.75
CA GLU A 922 33.40 3.98 5.60
C GLU A 922 32.39 3.10 6.31
N VAL A 923 32.32 3.20 7.64
CA VAL A 923 31.30 2.51 8.43
C VAL A 923 30.05 3.37 8.44
N THR A 924 29.01 2.94 7.74
CA THR A 924 27.79 3.72 7.61
C THR A 924 26.94 3.68 8.89
N ILE A 925 26.82 2.53 9.54
CA ILE A 925 26.06 2.39 10.81
C ILE A 925 26.89 1.61 11.83
N PRO A 926 27.53 2.30 12.78
CA PRO A 926 28.20 1.68 13.92
C PRO A 926 27.18 1.26 14.98
N GLN A 927 27.25 0.02 15.44
CA GLN A 927 26.52 -0.48 16.60
C GLN A 927 27.51 -0.79 17.72
N LEU A 928 27.25 -0.26 18.91
CA LEU A 928 27.95 -0.63 20.14
C LEU A 928 27.10 -1.63 20.93
N ILE A 929 27.70 -2.73 21.37
CA ILE A 929 27.10 -3.74 22.24
C ILE A 929 27.75 -3.60 23.61
N TYR A 930 26.94 -3.30 24.62
CA TYR A 930 27.32 -3.09 26.00
C TYR A 930 26.98 -4.34 26.81
N SER A 931 27.99 -4.98 27.39
CA SER A 931 27.79 -6.18 28.22
C SER A 931 28.20 -5.90 29.66
N TYR A 932 27.28 -6.13 30.58
CA TYR A 932 27.41 -5.80 32.00
C TYR A 932 27.74 -7.04 32.80
N PHE A 933 28.75 -6.95 33.67
CA PHE A 933 29.25 -8.07 34.47
C PHE A 933 29.31 -7.71 35.96
N ASN A 934 29.14 -8.71 36.82
CA ASN A 934 29.30 -8.56 38.26
C ASN A 934 30.78 -8.61 38.70
N ALA A 935 31.04 -8.40 40.00
CA ALA A 935 32.38 -8.48 40.59
C ALA A 935 33.06 -9.86 40.43
N LYS A 936 32.30 -10.91 40.10
CA LYS A 936 32.81 -12.27 39.82
C LYS A 936 33.08 -12.50 38.33
N TYR A 937 33.00 -11.47 37.49
CA TYR A 937 33.15 -11.53 36.03
C TYR A 937 32.08 -12.37 35.33
N GLU A 938 30.89 -12.47 35.93
CA GLU A 938 29.76 -13.18 35.32
C GLU A 938 28.86 -12.19 34.57
N LEU A 939 28.48 -12.54 33.34
CA LEU A 939 27.56 -11.73 32.54
C LEU A 939 26.19 -11.64 33.22
N LEU A 940 25.65 -10.42 33.26
CA LEU A 940 24.35 -10.09 33.83
C LEU A 940 23.33 -9.68 32.76
N TRP A 941 23.71 -8.74 31.90
CA TRP A 941 22.84 -8.17 30.87
C TRP A 941 23.66 -7.74 29.66
N VAL A 942 23.03 -7.71 28.49
CA VAL A 942 23.61 -7.20 27.25
C VAL A 942 22.64 -6.22 26.64
N ASP A 943 23.14 -5.09 26.17
CA ASP A 943 22.34 -4.12 25.45
C ASP A 943 23.11 -3.48 24.29
N HIS A 944 22.45 -2.65 23.48
CA HIS A 944 23.07 -2.07 22.29
C HIS A 944 22.67 -0.61 22.05
N GLN A 945 23.46 0.10 21.25
CA GLN A 945 23.19 1.45 20.77
C GLN A 945 23.68 1.57 19.34
N TYR A 946 22.86 2.15 18.46
CA TYR A 946 23.30 2.57 17.14
C TYR A 946 23.78 4.02 17.19
N LEU A 947 24.90 4.31 16.51
CA LEU A 947 25.30 5.70 16.29
C LEU A 947 24.59 6.26 15.07
N GLN A 948 24.16 7.52 15.18
CA GLN A 948 23.37 8.18 14.15
C GLN A 948 24.20 8.50 12.91
N ASP A 949 25.46 8.89 13.10
CA ASP A 949 26.40 9.23 12.04
C ASP A 949 27.41 8.09 11.82
N GLY A 950 27.82 7.92 10.58
CA GLY A 950 28.85 6.98 10.17
C GLY A 950 30.26 7.43 10.58
N ILE A 951 31.21 6.51 10.42
CA ILE A 951 32.63 6.75 10.73
C ILE A 951 33.45 6.56 9.46
N ARG A 952 33.86 7.69 8.89
CA ARG A 952 34.75 7.74 7.74
C ARG A 952 36.15 7.27 8.04
N VAL A 953 36.88 6.88 7.01
CA VAL A 953 38.29 6.48 7.08
C VAL A 953 39.11 7.58 7.76
N GLN A 954 39.89 7.19 8.78
CA GLN A 954 40.72 8.07 9.62
C GLN A 954 39.95 9.16 10.39
N ARG A 955 38.63 9.00 10.58
CA ARG A 955 37.81 9.90 11.39
C ARG A 955 37.45 9.30 12.74
N LYS A 956 37.13 10.22 13.66
CA LYS A 956 36.61 9.90 14.98
C LYS A 956 35.13 10.28 15.06
N GLN A 957 34.33 9.44 15.70
CA GLN A 957 32.95 9.74 16.03
C GLN A 957 32.76 9.63 17.54
N ARG A 958 32.15 10.63 18.17
CA ARG A 958 31.84 10.59 19.60
C ARG A 958 30.57 9.76 19.85
N PHE A 959 30.53 9.07 20.99
CA PHE A 959 29.30 8.50 21.52
C PHE A 959 29.15 8.82 23.00
N GLU A 960 27.91 8.80 23.45
CA GLU A 960 27.53 8.96 24.85
C GLU A 960 26.36 8.04 25.16
N ARG A 961 26.37 7.45 26.36
CA ARG A 961 25.30 6.58 26.85
C ARG A 961 25.17 6.59 28.36
N LYS A 962 23.94 6.58 28.86
CA LYS A 962 23.65 6.26 30.26
C LYS A 962 23.64 4.72 30.46
N PRO A 963 24.38 4.16 31.43
CA PRO A 963 24.35 2.74 31.74
C PRO A 963 22.98 2.27 32.23
N GLU A 964 22.66 1.00 31.99
CA GLU A 964 21.42 0.37 32.48
C GLU A 964 21.40 0.23 34.01
N ASN A 965 20.21 0.32 34.61
CA ASN A 965 20.00 0.00 36.01
C ASN A 965 19.62 -1.48 36.17
N LEU A 966 20.52 -2.27 36.75
CA LEU A 966 20.38 -3.73 36.90
C LEU A 966 20.01 -4.16 38.32
N GLU A 967 19.66 -3.24 39.23
CA GLU A 967 19.30 -3.57 40.62
C GLU A 967 18.07 -4.50 40.73
N LYS A 968 17.18 -4.47 39.73
CA LYS A 968 15.98 -5.32 39.65
C LYS A 968 16.15 -6.56 38.77
N LEU A 969 17.37 -6.86 38.34
CA LEU A 969 17.65 -8.04 37.51
C LEU A 969 17.52 -9.33 38.33
N LEU A 970 16.67 -10.24 37.89
CA LEU A 970 16.54 -11.58 38.46
C LEU A 970 17.20 -12.61 37.53
N VAL A 971 18.11 -13.43 38.05
CA VAL A 971 18.65 -14.59 37.32
C VAL A 971 17.82 -15.81 37.67
N ILE A 972 17.20 -16.45 36.68
CA ILE A 972 16.28 -17.58 36.86
C ILE A 972 17.00 -18.91 36.70
N ASN A 973 17.79 -19.06 35.63
CA ASN A 973 18.48 -20.30 35.31
C ASN A 973 19.83 -20.03 34.66
N THR A 974 20.85 -20.80 35.04
CA THR A 974 22.23 -20.69 34.51
C THR A 974 22.78 -22.03 33.99
N SER A 975 21.93 -23.04 33.82
CA SER A 975 22.32 -24.36 33.36
C SER A 975 22.74 -24.34 31.89
N MET A 976 23.88 -24.96 31.59
CA MET A 976 24.41 -25.14 30.23
C MET A 976 24.07 -26.51 29.62
N GLU A 977 23.21 -27.29 30.28
CA GLU A 977 22.88 -28.66 29.88
C GLU A 977 22.17 -28.71 28.52
N ASN A 978 21.22 -27.81 28.28
CA ASN A 978 20.40 -27.73 27.07
C ASN A 978 20.93 -26.73 26.04
N VAL A 979 22.26 -26.64 25.90
CA VAL A 979 22.93 -25.75 24.94
C VAL A 979 23.59 -26.58 23.84
N TYR A 980 23.17 -26.32 22.61
CA TYR A 980 23.60 -27.06 21.43
C TYR A 980 24.24 -26.13 20.40
N VAL A 981 25.32 -26.59 19.77
CA VAL A 981 25.99 -25.91 18.67
C VAL A 981 26.06 -26.86 17.49
N ASN A 982 25.58 -26.44 16.33
CA ASN A 982 25.51 -27.26 15.11
C ASN A 982 24.86 -28.64 15.36
N GLY A 983 23.86 -28.69 16.25
CA GLY A 983 23.15 -29.91 16.64
C GLY A 983 23.87 -30.81 17.67
N LEU A 984 25.06 -30.43 18.15
CA LEU A 984 25.82 -31.20 19.15
C LEU A 984 25.83 -30.50 20.52
N PRO A 985 25.90 -31.23 21.65
CA PRO A 985 26.03 -30.61 22.97
C PRO A 985 27.28 -29.74 23.09
N ASN A 986 27.13 -28.51 23.60
CA ASN A 986 28.21 -27.53 23.71
C ASN A 986 29.44 -28.07 24.46
N LYS A 987 29.23 -28.86 25.53
CA LYS A 987 30.31 -29.49 26.31
C LYS A 987 31.18 -30.44 25.48
N ALA A 988 30.57 -31.16 24.53
CA ALA A 988 31.28 -32.10 23.67
C ALA A 988 32.19 -31.38 22.66
N ILE A 989 31.81 -30.19 22.23
CA ILE A 989 32.60 -29.35 21.33
C ILE A 989 33.73 -28.64 22.09
N ALA A 990 33.41 -28.03 23.23
CA ALA A 990 34.37 -27.31 24.07
C ALA A 990 35.58 -28.18 24.43
N GLY A 991 35.34 -29.43 24.85
CA GLY A 991 36.39 -30.39 25.21
C GLY A 991 37.25 -30.89 24.04
N LYS A 992 36.76 -30.80 22.78
CA LYS A 992 37.48 -31.29 21.59
C LYS A 992 38.40 -30.24 20.97
N VAL A 993 38.00 -28.97 20.97
CA VAL A 993 38.72 -27.92 20.24
C VAL A 993 39.72 -27.18 21.14
N ILE A 994 39.34 -26.88 22.39
CA ILE A 994 40.21 -26.17 23.35
C ILE A 994 40.10 -26.86 24.72
N PRO A 995 40.79 -27.99 24.93
CA PRO A 995 40.67 -28.79 26.16
C PRO A 995 41.20 -28.08 27.42
N PHE A 996 42.13 -27.13 27.25
CA PHE A 996 42.71 -26.34 28.33
C PHE A 996 42.39 -24.85 28.11
N ARG A 997 41.53 -24.29 28.96
CA ARG A 997 41.19 -22.85 28.94
C ARG A 997 41.91 -22.14 30.08
N VAL A 998 42.50 -20.99 29.77
CA VAL A 998 43.05 -20.06 30.77
C VAL A 998 41.91 -19.09 31.15
N PRO A 999 41.39 -19.12 32.40
CA PRO A 999 40.26 -18.28 32.81
C PRO A 999 40.54 -16.78 32.68
N GLU A 1000 41.81 -16.37 32.82
CA GLU A 1000 42.24 -14.98 32.73
C GLU A 1000 42.06 -14.39 31.33
N HIS A 1001 42.11 -15.21 30.27
CA HIS A 1001 41.87 -14.73 28.90
C HIS A 1001 40.44 -14.22 28.70
N ARG A 1002 39.47 -14.63 29.54
CA ARG A 1002 38.09 -14.12 29.50
C ARG A 1002 37.94 -12.73 30.13
N ARG A 1003 38.96 -12.25 30.86
CA ARG A 1003 38.95 -10.93 31.51
C ARG A 1003 39.39 -9.80 30.58
N GLY A 1004 39.93 -10.13 29.39
CA GLY A 1004 40.40 -9.15 28.43
C GLY A 1004 39.27 -8.27 27.90
N GLY A 1005 39.46 -6.95 27.95
CA GLY A 1005 38.51 -5.96 27.42
C GLY A 1005 37.43 -5.49 28.40
N LEU A 1006 37.40 -6.02 29.63
CA LEU A 1006 36.53 -5.51 30.70
C LEU A 1006 37.08 -4.20 31.29
N GLN A 1007 36.21 -3.21 31.39
CA GLN A 1007 36.48 -1.93 32.03
C GLN A 1007 35.80 -1.93 33.41
N GLU A 1008 36.54 -1.60 34.46
CA GLU A 1008 35.97 -1.48 35.81
C GLU A 1008 35.14 -0.20 35.90
N ILE A 1009 33.85 -0.33 36.19
CA ILE A 1009 32.90 0.79 36.25
C ILE A 1009 31.93 0.53 37.41
N SER A 1010 31.86 1.46 38.36
CA SER A 1010 30.88 1.41 39.46
C SER A 1010 29.48 1.84 38.97
N GLY A 1011 28.66 0.87 38.57
CA GLY A 1011 27.28 1.08 38.11
C GLY A 1011 26.21 0.56 39.07
N SER A 1012 24.94 0.86 38.77
CA SER A 1012 23.79 0.33 39.54
C SER A 1012 23.56 -1.15 39.22
N GLY A 1013 24.14 -2.04 40.04
CA GLY A 1013 23.97 -3.48 39.94
C GLY A 1013 25.02 -4.22 39.07
N PHE A 1014 26.11 -3.55 38.66
CA PHE A 1014 27.23 -4.15 37.92
C PHE A 1014 28.57 -3.51 38.31
N THR A 1015 29.69 -4.20 38.01
CA THR A 1015 31.06 -3.79 38.38
C THR A 1015 31.99 -3.67 37.17
N PHE A 1016 31.72 -4.42 36.09
CA PHE A 1016 32.52 -4.34 34.88
C PHE A 1016 31.63 -4.18 33.64
N LEU A 1017 32.19 -3.52 32.63
CA LEU A 1017 31.57 -3.29 31.33
C LEU A 1017 32.49 -3.75 30.22
N LYS A 1018 31.91 -4.42 29.21
CA LYS A 1018 32.56 -4.71 27.93
C LYS A 1018 31.82 -3.95 26.84
N ILE A 1019 32.55 -3.28 25.95
CA ILE A 1019 31.99 -2.61 24.77
C ILE A 1019 32.51 -3.32 23.53
N GLU A 1020 31.61 -3.84 22.71
CA GLU A 1020 31.93 -4.51 21.45
C GLU A 1020 31.35 -3.70 20.27
N LEU A 1021 32.02 -3.74 19.12
CA LEU A 1021 31.59 -3.01 17.92
C LEU A 1021 31.08 -3.96 16.84
N ASN A 1022 29.96 -3.60 16.23
CA ASN A 1022 29.36 -4.26 15.08
C ASN A 1022 29.06 -3.20 14.00
N ASN A 1023 29.76 -3.29 12.87
CA ASN A 1023 29.80 -2.20 11.89
C ASN A 1023 29.09 -2.62 10.61
N TYR A 1024 28.03 -1.91 10.25
CA TYR A 1024 27.37 -2.06 8.96
C TYR A 1024 27.96 -1.09 7.93
N ILE A 1025 28.23 -1.60 6.73
CA ILE A 1025 28.70 -0.83 5.58
C ILE A 1025 27.59 -0.84 4.52
N GLY A 1026 27.12 0.35 4.15
CA GLY A 1026 26.05 0.52 3.18
C GLY A 1026 26.44 0.10 1.77
N ASN A 1027 27.69 0.39 1.37
CA ASN A 1027 28.23 0.08 0.05
C ASN A 1027 29.65 -0.53 0.17
N PRO A 1028 29.76 -1.83 0.52
CA PRO A 1028 31.05 -2.48 0.69
C PRO A 1028 31.82 -2.52 -0.63
N LYS A 1029 33.14 -2.27 -0.60
CA LYS A 1029 33.99 -2.11 -1.79
C LYS A 1029 34.85 -3.32 -2.14
#